data_AF-U6MXK3-F1
#
_entry.id   AF-U6MXK3-F1
#
_cell.length_a   1.000
_cell.length_b   1.000
_cell.length_c   1.000
_cell.angle_alpha   90.00
_cell.angle_beta   90.00
_cell.angle_gamma   90.00
#
_symmetry.space_group_name_H-M   'P 1'
#
loop_
_entity.id
_entity.type
_entity.pdbx_description
1 polymer ?
#
loop_
_entity_poly.entity_id
_entity_poly.type
_entity_poly.pdbx_seq_one_letter_code
_entity_poly.pdbx_strand_id
1 'polypeptide(L)'
;MAEAFERFKRFEYRQNSNLVLQRDPYLTGAPGGAHQGEPTGEPESLAGRKLYPMGDKAERGLKKEEKEKIGKRRNKLKEGGLAKRAKLRSRTRRREWRWYLTKRKKAKRTWTTRTWRRREKKTKTKKLKNKKKKKRLIWRRRTSTKKKWTTPKRSTHSTFPRSTPTGCSGNSVFADPNQAVATEKEILSILPIPDIQECENKLVLILKYENFELAKKILKNRWKLFYCIRLGQAQTTEEKEGIREEMKLSQEGQEVLELLDALTSRRNKEKEVTLNVRKEAATLAAKAQARDASLRAAEADDDATALGGGSHGAPGGHVGPSSQAAQRKPTGSVDLQSIAFHQGSHLMANAKVKLPDGTQRIETKSYDEVIVPALKRPAEKTEGLVLVSSMPEWSQPAFAGVGVDRLNALQSKVYDIAFNAYEENLLLCAPTGAGKTNVAMLAMLNVIGQYRHPASGALDLKGFKIIYISPMKALVAEQVQAFSQRLQPFGVSVRELTGDANLTREKIEETQVIVTTPEKWDIITRKAGERAYTQLVRLVIFDEIHLLHDTRGPVLEAIVARTIRQIEMSQEHIRLVGLSATLPNYEDVAVFLRVKPERGLFVFGNHYRPVPLKQTYIGIKDKKAIRRYNTMNDVTYEKVLECAGKNQVLIFVHSRKETVKTAKFICDAALQKDTLPRFLQSFSASREILQAEAEAVKTQDLKDLLPYGFAVHHAGLPRTDRKLVEDLFADRHIQVLVSTATLAWGVNLPAHTVIIKGTQVYLPEKGAWSELSPMDILQMMGRAGRPQYDTGGHAILITQHSELQFYLSLNNQQLPIESQMIQCLPDMLNAEIVLGSVRSREDAVHWLGYTYLYVRMLKAPSLYGVPPELVLGDKLLEQYCINLADSALKTLDRHFLIKYDKRTGTIHVTAMGRVASHYYIKHQTIAVYNEHLKPTLSDIELLRLFSLSSEFKYMPVREEEKLELQRLMERVPIPVKGSPDEPSSKVNVLLQAYISKLKLEGFAMMADMVYVQQSASRILRAIFDICLRRGWAQLAIRSLQLCNEVQGRMWSTMTPLRQFKVRLVLKGLLDFQEILQSVPALVLFAFKFLLFAIHLVHFALKSVLFSF
;
A
#
# COMPACT_ATOMS: atom_id res chain seq x y z
N MET A 1 -34.68 1.26 -29.82
CA MET A 1 -35.19 1.42 -28.45
C MET A 1 -36.00 0.20 -27.97
N ALA A 2 -36.92 -0.37 -28.76
CA ALA A 2 -37.76 -1.50 -28.34
C ALA A 2 -36.99 -2.70 -27.68
N GLU A 3 -35.88 -3.17 -28.26
CA GLU A 3 -35.08 -4.25 -27.67
C GLU A 3 -34.55 -3.96 -26.24
N ALA A 4 -34.30 -2.69 -25.91
CA ALA A 4 -33.86 -2.31 -24.57
C ALA A 4 -35.01 -2.42 -23.55
N PHE A 5 -36.26 -2.21 -24.01
CA PHE A 5 -37.46 -2.33 -23.19
C PHE A 5 -37.85 -3.80 -22.94
N GLU A 6 -37.73 -4.66 -23.96
CA GLU A 6 -37.90 -6.12 -23.79
C GLU A 6 -36.89 -6.72 -22.80
N ARG A 7 -35.61 -6.33 -22.89
CA ARG A 7 -34.58 -6.79 -21.94
C ARG A 7 -34.82 -6.31 -20.51
N PHE A 8 -35.50 -5.17 -20.33
CA PHE A 8 -35.90 -4.68 -19.02
C PHE A 8 -37.03 -5.53 -18.41
N LYS A 9 -38.06 -5.88 -19.20
CA LYS A 9 -39.18 -6.72 -18.73
C LYS A 9 -38.79 -8.15 -18.32
N ARG A 10 -37.72 -8.73 -18.88
CA ARG A 10 -37.27 -10.10 -18.55
C ARG A 10 -36.60 -10.27 -17.17
N PHE A 11 -36.48 -9.22 -16.36
CA PHE A 11 -35.90 -9.27 -15.01
C PHE A 11 -36.84 -8.83 -13.87
N GLU A 12 -38.12 -8.56 -14.13
CA GLU A 12 -39.11 -8.55 -13.03
C GLU A 12 -39.49 -9.98 -12.65
N TYR A 13 -39.01 -10.44 -11.50
CA TYR A 13 -39.89 -11.11 -10.54
C TYR A 13 -39.54 -10.69 -9.12
N ARG A 14 -40.56 -10.50 -8.29
CA ARG A 14 -40.46 -9.77 -7.01
C ARG A 14 -40.14 -10.72 -5.84
N GLN A 15 -39.62 -10.14 -4.76
CA GLN A 15 -39.53 -10.79 -3.47
C GLN A 15 -40.92 -11.15 -2.92
N ASN A 16 -40.98 -12.25 -2.17
CA ASN A 16 -41.82 -12.53 -0.99
C ASN A 16 -41.54 -13.99 -0.58
N SER A 17 -41.46 -14.41 0.68
CA SER A 17 -41.39 -13.69 1.97
C SER A 17 -40.65 -14.57 2.99
N ASN A 18 -40.41 -14.07 4.21
CA ASN A 18 -39.84 -14.87 5.30
C ASN A 18 -40.69 -16.11 5.61
N LEU A 19 -40.04 -17.24 5.87
CA LEU A 19 -40.54 -18.21 6.84
C LEU A 19 -39.38 -18.73 7.70
N VAL A 20 -39.45 -18.51 9.01
CA VAL A 20 -38.54 -19.11 9.99
C VAL A 20 -39.28 -20.30 10.59
N LEU A 21 -38.68 -21.49 10.54
CA LEU A 21 -39.12 -22.65 11.29
C LEU A 21 -37.96 -23.15 12.15
N GLN A 22 -38.22 -23.27 13.45
CA GLN A 22 -37.35 -23.94 14.40
C GLN A 22 -37.88 -25.36 14.68
N ARG A 23 -36.99 -26.20 15.24
CA ARG A 23 -37.24 -27.49 15.88
C ARG A 23 -37.45 -28.70 14.94
N ASP A 24 -37.19 -29.94 15.39
CA ASP A 24 -37.04 -30.39 16.79
C ASP A 24 -35.88 -31.41 17.02
N PRO A 25 -35.30 -31.56 18.24
CA PRO A 25 -34.22 -32.52 18.52
C PRO A 25 -34.66 -33.98 18.76
N TYR A 26 -35.96 -34.27 18.83
CA TYR A 26 -36.48 -35.57 19.26
C TYR A 26 -36.72 -36.53 18.07
N LEU A 27 -35.69 -37.30 17.67
CA LEU A 27 -35.86 -38.52 16.88
C LEU A 27 -34.65 -39.47 16.93
N THR A 28 -34.25 -39.89 18.14
CA THR A 28 -33.28 -40.98 18.34
C THR A 28 -33.98 -42.28 18.70
N GLY A 29 -34.03 -43.23 17.76
CA GLY A 29 -34.55 -44.58 17.95
C GLY A 29 -34.03 -45.52 16.86
N ALA A 30 -33.49 -46.66 17.25
CA ALA A 30 -32.93 -47.70 16.38
C ALA A 30 -33.77 -49.01 16.53
N PRO A 31 -33.41 -50.16 15.92
CA PRO A 31 -32.38 -50.43 14.92
C PRO A 31 -32.82 -51.31 13.71
N GLY A 32 -31.99 -51.34 12.67
CA GLY A 32 -31.88 -52.48 11.74
C GLY A 32 -32.88 -52.57 10.58
N GLY A 33 -32.42 -53.13 9.46
CA GLY A 33 -33.20 -53.33 8.23
C GLY A 33 -32.36 -52.98 6.99
N ALA A 34 -31.92 -53.99 6.24
CA ALA A 34 -31.04 -53.80 5.10
C ALA A 34 -31.83 -53.59 3.80
N HIS A 35 -31.52 -52.52 3.07
CA HIS A 35 -31.81 -52.42 1.63
C HIS A 35 -30.52 -52.17 0.85
N GLN A 36 -30.31 -52.98 -0.18
CA GLN A 36 -29.16 -52.95 -1.08
C GLN A 36 -29.46 -51.99 -2.25
N GLY A 37 -28.44 -51.33 -2.83
CA GLY A 37 -28.58 -50.79 -4.19
C GLY A 37 -27.87 -49.48 -4.56
N GLU A 38 -27.34 -48.70 -3.63
CA GLU A 38 -26.67 -47.43 -3.98
C GLU A 38 -25.14 -47.57 -4.12
N PRO A 39 -24.53 -47.11 -5.24
CA PRO A 39 -23.10 -47.24 -5.48
C PRO A 39 -22.27 -46.18 -4.73
N THR A 40 -21.47 -46.62 -3.76
CA THR A 40 -20.46 -45.78 -3.10
C THR A 40 -19.41 -45.31 -4.10
N GLY A 41 -19.31 -44.00 -4.34
CA GLY A 41 -18.50 -43.38 -5.39
C GLY A 41 -16.99 -43.35 -5.17
N GLU A 42 -16.38 -44.48 -4.80
CA GLU A 42 -14.92 -44.62 -4.67
C GLU A 42 -14.28 -45.20 -5.94
N PRO A 43 -13.10 -44.71 -6.39
CA PRO A 43 -12.43 -45.21 -7.58
C PRO A 43 -11.52 -46.41 -7.26
N GLU A 44 -12.01 -47.64 -7.50
CA GLU A 44 -11.18 -48.85 -7.43
C GLU A 44 -10.00 -48.82 -8.43
N SER A 45 -8.88 -49.43 -8.05
CA SER A 45 -7.67 -49.46 -8.90
C SER A 45 -7.64 -50.68 -9.83
N LEU A 46 -7.39 -50.47 -11.12
CA LEU A 46 -7.28 -51.53 -12.14
C LEU A 46 -5.94 -52.31 -12.09
N ALA A 47 -5.50 -52.69 -10.90
CA ALA A 47 -4.36 -53.57 -10.68
C ALA A 47 -4.81 -55.04 -10.68
N GLY A 48 -4.27 -55.86 -11.59
CA GLY A 48 -4.42 -57.33 -11.53
C GLY A 48 -5.30 -58.00 -12.60
N ARG A 49 -6.04 -57.25 -13.44
CA ARG A 49 -6.86 -57.83 -14.53
C ARG A 49 -6.32 -57.48 -15.92
N LYS A 50 -5.42 -58.32 -16.44
CA LYS A 50 -5.15 -58.47 -17.88
C LYS A 50 -4.84 -59.93 -18.22
N LEU A 51 -5.69 -60.54 -19.05
CA LEU A 51 -5.27 -61.69 -19.86
C LEU A 51 -4.58 -61.18 -21.13
N TYR A 52 -3.73 -62.02 -21.72
CA TYR A 52 -2.75 -61.75 -22.79
C TYR A 52 -3.26 -62.29 -24.16
N PRO A 53 -2.56 -62.11 -25.32
CA PRO A 53 -1.76 -60.97 -25.85
C PRO A 53 -2.01 -60.75 -27.38
N MET A 54 -0.96 -60.35 -28.14
CA MET A 54 -0.84 -60.17 -29.62
C MET A 54 -1.40 -58.83 -30.16
N GLY A 55 -0.75 -58.07 -31.05
CA GLY A 55 0.62 -58.03 -31.62
C GLY A 55 0.92 -56.57 -32.08
N ASP A 56 2.08 -56.16 -32.62
CA ASP A 56 3.23 -56.88 -33.19
C ASP A 56 4.53 -56.00 -33.16
N LYS A 57 5.71 -56.62 -33.34
CA LYS A 57 7.08 -56.14 -33.76
C LYS A 57 7.54 -54.66 -33.59
N ALA A 58 8.82 -54.34 -33.29
CA ALA A 58 10.01 -55.17 -33.05
C ALA A 58 11.14 -54.44 -32.26
N GLU A 59 12.14 -55.25 -31.87
CA GLU A 59 13.42 -55.05 -31.15
C GLU A 59 14.25 -53.75 -31.35
N ARG A 60 15.30 -53.41 -30.56
CA ARG A 60 16.18 -54.21 -29.66
C ARG A 60 16.50 -53.54 -28.32
N GLY A 61 16.63 -54.37 -27.28
CA GLY A 61 17.23 -54.01 -25.99
C GLY A 61 18.38 -54.96 -25.63
N LEU A 62 19.44 -54.44 -24.98
CA LEU A 62 20.65 -55.20 -24.65
C LEU A 62 20.41 -56.29 -23.58
N LYS A 63 21.22 -57.37 -23.65
CA LYS A 63 21.03 -58.61 -22.90
C LYS A 63 21.21 -58.46 -21.38
N LYS A 64 20.56 -59.35 -20.63
CA LYS A 64 20.42 -59.34 -19.16
C LYS A 64 21.78 -59.33 -18.41
N GLU A 65 22.81 -59.94 -18.99
CA GLU A 65 24.16 -60.08 -18.40
C GLU A 65 24.89 -58.74 -18.20
N GLU A 66 24.63 -57.73 -19.03
CA GLU A 66 25.29 -56.42 -18.90
C GLU A 66 24.79 -55.64 -17.68
N LYS A 67 23.50 -55.80 -17.32
CA LYS A 67 22.94 -55.18 -16.10
C LYS A 67 23.62 -55.73 -14.84
N GLU A 68 23.99 -57.01 -14.83
CA GLU A 68 24.77 -57.59 -13.72
C GLU A 68 26.21 -57.07 -13.68
N LYS A 69 26.88 -56.93 -14.83
CA LYS A 69 28.23 -56.32 -14.91
C LYS A 69 28.24 -54.86 -14.44
N ILE A 70 27.19 -54.09 -14.75
CA ILE A 70 26.99 -52.71 -14.26
C ILE A 70 26.76 -52.69 -12.73
N GLY A 71 25.93 -53.61 -12.20
CA GLY A 71 25.74 -53.78 -10.76
C GLY A 71 27.05 -54.08 -10.01
N LYS A 72 27.83 -55.06 -10.50
CA LYS A 72 29.12 -55.45 -9.92
C LYS A 72 30.17 -54.32 -9.99
N ARG A 73 30.19 -53.51 -11.07
CA ARG A 73 31.00 -52.26 -11.12
C ARG A 73 30.57 -51.22 -10.08
N ARG A 74 29.27 -51.05 -9.84
CA ARG A 74 28.74 -50.03 -8.92
C ARG A 74 29.01 -50.34 -7.43
N ASN A 75 29.11 -51.61 -7.04
CA ASN A 75 29.51 -51.98 -5.67
C ASN A 75 31.03 -51.86 -5.47
N LYS A 76 31.87 -52.29 -6.43
CA LYS A 76 33.33 -52.18 -6.32
C LYS A 76 33.82 -50.72 -6.11
N LEU A 77 33.08 -49.75 -6.64
CA LEU A 77 33.32 -48.31 -6.41
C LEU A 77 32.87 -47.79 -5.03
N LYS A 78 31.97 -48.47 -4.32
CA LYS A 78 31.57 -48.09 -2.95
C LYS A 78 32.54 -48.63 -1.90
N GLU A 79 32.97 -49.88 -2.05
CA GLU A 79 33.86 -50.55 -1.09
C GLU A 79 35.25 -49.89 -1.01
N GLY A 80 35.81 -49.52 -2.17
CA GLY A 80 37.09 -48.81 -2.25
C GLY A 80 37.10 -47.42 -1.59
N GLY A 81 35.94 -46.80 -1.38
CA GLY A 81 35.80 -45.49 -0.73
C GLY A 81 35.80 -45.53 0.81
N LEU A 82 35.36 -46.63 1.40
CA LEU A 82 35.22 -46.77 2.86
C LEU A 82 36.51 -47.24 3.55
N ALA A 83 37.24 -48.17 2.94
CA ALA A 83 38.48 -48.72 3.51
C ALA A 83 39.57 -47.67 3.76
N LYS A 84 39.64 -46.59 2.95
CA LYS A 84 40.63 -45.52 3.11
C LYS A 84 40.29 -44.45 4.16
N ARG A 85 39.10 -44.48 4.79
CA ARG A 85 38.66 -43.41 5.70
C ARG A 85 38.68 -43.76 7.19
N ALA A 86 38.80 -45.04 7.55
CA ALA A 86 38.77 -45.50 8.95
C ALA A 86 40.12 -45.48 9.69
N LYS A 87 41.26 -45.47 8.98
CA LYS A 87 42.59 -45.75 9.57
C LYS A 87 43.47 -44.52 9.86
N LEU A 88 42.93 -43.29 9.81
CA LEU A 88 43.70 -42.06 10.04
C LEU A 88 42.96 -41.01 10.90
N ARG A 89 42.32 -41.44 11.99
CA ARG A 89 41.70 -40.51 12.96
C ARG A 89 41.80 -40.89 14.44
N SER A 90 42.98 -41.33 14.89
CA SER A 90 43.44 -41.03 16.26
C SER A 90 44.97 -40.97 16.30
N ARG A 91 45.52 -40.31 17.33
CA ARG A 91 46.86 -40.52 17.94
C ARG A 91 48.10 -40.65 16.99
N THR A 92 49.15 -39.83 17.09
CA THR A 92 49.45 -38.69 18.00
C THR A 92 50.66 -37.88 17.51
N ARG A 93 50.94 -36.72 18.15
CA ARG A 93 52.26 -36.13 18.51
C ARG A 93 53.51 -36.34 17.61
N ARG A 94 54.28 -35.25 17.47
CA ARG A 94 55.76 -35.20 17.33
C ARG A 94 56.39 -35.75 16.03
N ARG A 95 56.35 -34.95 14.95
CA ARG A 95 57.53 -34.50 14.18
C ARG A 95 57.06 -33.65 12.98
N GLU A 96 57.44 -32.38 12.73
CA GLU A 96 58.03 -31.30 13.53
C GLU A 96 59.02 -31.71 14.64
N TRP A 97 60.25 -32.08 14.28
CA TRP A 97 61.49 -31.81 15.03
C TRP A 97 62.74 -32.24 14.22
N ARG A 98 62.88 -31.67 13.02
CA ARG A 98 64.12 -31.53 12.24
C ARG A 98 63.92 -30.44 11.16
N TRP A 99 63.34 -29.29 11.52
CA TRP A 99 64.18 -28.09 11.68
C TRP A 99 63.89 -27.23 12.93
N TYR A 100 62.85 -27.53 13.72
CA TYR A 100 62.45 -26.71 14.87
C TYR A 100 63.26 -26.94 16.17
N LEU A 101 64.60 -26.95 16.09
CA LEU A 101 65.48 -27.22 17.26
C LEU A 101 66.69 -26.26 17.46
N THR A 102 66.78 -25.13 16.75
CA THR A 102 67.75 -24.06 17.08
C THR A 102 67.18 -22.70 16.66
N LYS A 103 66.92 -21.73 17.56
CA LYS A 103 66.99 -21.71 19.03
C LYS A 103 65.75 -21.00 19.62
N ARG A 104 65.16 -21.59 20.66
CA ARG A 104 64.26 -20.90 21.61
C ARG A 104 65.12 -20.22 22.69
N LYS A 105 65.13 -18.88 22.78
CA LYS A 105 65.34 -18.06 24.02
C LYS A 105 65.59 -16.58 23.69
N LYS A 106 65.01 -15.67 24.51
CA LYS A 106 65.21 -14.20 24.55
C LYS A 106 64.72 -13.49 23.25
N ALA A 107 63.92 -12.43 23.26
CA ALA A 107 63.50 -11.50 24.33
C ALA A 107 64.65 -10.75 25.01
N LYS A 108 65.28 -9.82 24.26
CA LYS A 108 65.84 -8.54 24.78
C LYS A 108 66.31 -7.63 23.63
N ARG A 109 65.99 -6.33 23.75
CA ARG A 109 66.83 -5.14 23.44
C ARG A 109 67.49 -5.05 22.04
N THR A 110 66.99 -4.22 21.11
CA THR A 110 67.29 -2.75 20.88
C THR A 110 68.54 -2.50 20.03
N TRP A 111 68.64 -1.29 19.42
CA TRP A 111 69.78 -0.74 18.65
C TRP A 111 70.00 -1.37 17.25
N THR A 112 70.21 -0.64 16.14
CA THR A 112 69.92 0.80 15.85
C THR A 112 69.82 1.05 14.33
N THR A 113 69.64 2.32 13.95
CA THR A 113 70.10 2.94 12.68
C THR A 113 71.33 2.26 12.06
N ARG A 114 71.41 2.09 10.73
CA ARG A 114 71.87 3.16 9.80
C ARG A 114 71.56 2.73 8.34
N THR A 115 71.03 3.63 7.49
CA THR A 115 71.71 4.27 6.32
C THR A 115 72.42 3.31 5.35
N TRP A 116 72.32 3.43 4.02
CA TRP A 116 71.97 4.62 3.19
C TRP A 116 71.59 4.25 1.72
N ARG A 117 71.32 5.28 0.90
CA ARG A 117 71.52 5.48 -0.57
C ARG A 117 71.87 4.26 -1.48
N ARG A 118 71.50 4.20 -2.77
CA ARG A 118 70.81 5.14 -3.70
C ARG A 118 70.29 4.36 -4.95
N ARG A 119 69.54 5.07 -5.83
CA ARG A 119 69.43 4.94 -7.32
C ARG A 119 70.19 3.75 -7.97
N GLU A 120 69.63 2.95 -8.87
CA GLU A 120 68.69 3.21 -9.99
C GLU A 120 67.91 1.90 -10.35
N LYS A 121 66.87 1.82 -11.18
CA LYS A 121 66.35 2.64 -12.30
C LYS A 121 64.79 2.64 -12.34
N LYS A 122 64.26 3.46 -13.26
CA LYS A 122 62.96 3.44 -13.99
C LYS A 122 62.09 2.15 -13.83
N THR A 123 60.74 2.17 -13.74
CA THR A 123 59.75 3.23 -14.05
C THR A 123 58.37 3.04 -13.39
N LYS A 124 57.67 4.17 -13.09
CA LYS A 124 56.20 4.41 -13.00
C LYS A 124 55.30 3.25 -12.48
N THR A 125 54.86 3.20 -11.22
CA THR A 125 53.79 4.02 -10.56
C THR A 125 52.55 4.31 -11.42
N LYS A 126 51.35 3.79 -11.07
CA LYS A 126 50.39 4.24 -10.04
C LYS A 126 49.84 5.67 -10.25
N LYS A 127 48.50 5.79 -10.27
CA LYS A 127 47.65 6.88 -9.67
C LYS A 127 46.16 6.55 -9.92
N LEU A 128 45.19 6.90 -9.07
CA LEU A 128 45.25 7.47 -7.71
C LEU A 128 43.99 7.07 -6.90
N LYS A 129 44.17 6.61 -5.65
CA LYS A 129 43.18 6.78 -4.57
C LYS A 129 43.72 7.86 -3.63
N ASN A 130 42.98 8.96 -3.41
CA ASN A 130 42.70 9.38 -2.03
C ASN A 130 41.56 10.40 -1.88
N LYS A 131 40.99 10.46 -0.66
CA LYS A 131 39.89 11.36 -0.28
C LYS A 131 40.38 12.73 0.22
N LYS A 132 39.45 13.69 0.14
CA LYS A 132 39.34 14.94 0.93
C LYS A 132 39.96 14.85 2.35
N LYS A 133 40.85 15.79 2.73
CA LYS A 133 40.80 16.56 4.01
C LYS A 133 41.99 17.54 4.21
N LYS A 134 41.77 18.83 3.93
CA LYS A 134 41.98 19.99 4.85
C LYS A 134 41.79 21.32 4.09
N LYS A 135 41.05 22.27 4.68
CA LYS A 135 41.05 23.70 4.29
C LYS A 135 42.05 24.45 5.17
N ARG A 136 42.87 25.35 4.60
CA ARG A 136 43.25 26.71 5.10
C ARG A 136 44.64 27.17 4.64
N LEU A 137 44.77 28.49 4.48
CA LEU A 137 45.97 29.36 4.39
C LEU A 137 47.02 28.99 3.31
N ILE A 138 47.24 29.79 2.27
CA ILE A 138 47.72 31.19 2.19
C ILE A 138 49.22 31.35 2.46
N TRP A 139 49.98 31.50 1.37
CA TRP A 139 51.03 32.51 1.14
C TRP A 139 51.03 32.76 -0.39
N ARG A 140 51.07 33.99 -0.95
CA ARG A 140 52.23 34.92 -1.07
C ARG A 140 53.49 34.17 -1.53
N ARG A 141 54.28 34.60 -2.52
CA ARG A 141 54.42 35.82 -3.35
C ARG A 141 55.13 35.36 -4.66
N ARG A 142 55.41 36.12 -5.74
CA ARG A 142 55.59 37.56 -6.02
C ARG A 142 55.41 37.73 -7.57
N THR A 143 54.62 38.70 -8.07
CA THR A 143 55.05 39.92 -8.84
C THR A 143 55.81 39.66 -10.18
N SER A 144 55.69 40.44 -11.27
CA SER A 144 55.31 41.87 -11.48
C SER A 144 55.05 42.12 -13.01
N THR A 145 54.69 43.28 -13.61
CA THR A 145 54.44 44.68 -13.19
C THR A 145 53.47 45.41 -14.16
N LYS A 146 52.59 46.29 -13.64
CA LYS A 146 52.09 47.62 -14.15
C LYS A 146 50.56 47.75 -13.87
N LYS A 147 50.00 48.73 -13.14
CA LYS A 147 50.00 50.24 -13.18
C LYS A 147 49.31 50.79 -14.45
N LYS A 148 48.34 51.73 -14.43
CA LYS A 148 47.71 52.60 -13.38
C LYS A 148 46.20 52.89 -13.71
N TRP A 149 45.39 53.24 -12.67
CA TRP A 149 44.29 54.27 -12.53
C TRP A 149 43.45 54.72 -13.78
N THR A 150 42.12 54.96 -13.76
CA THR A 150 41.27 55.87 -12.90
C THR A 150 39.74 55.48 -12.87
N THR A 151 38.86 56.36 -12.35
CA THR A 151 37.41 56.27 -12.01
C THR A 151 36.51 57.24 -12.84
N PRO A 152 35.15 57.39 -12.68
CA PRO A 152 34.01 56.53 -12.24
C PRO A 152 32.66 56.69 -13.05
N LYS A 153 31.55 56.08 -12.56
CA LYS A 153 30.08 56.44 -12.71
C LYS A 153 29.37 56.44 -14.09
N ARG A 154 28.38 55.54 -14.27
CA ARG A 154 26.95 55.77 -14.67
C ARG A 154 26.23 54.41 -14.91
N SER A 155 25.23 54.01 -14.11
CA SER A 155 23.78 54.28 -14.19
C SER A 155 22.97 53.37 -15.15
N THR A 156 22.21 52.44 -14.56
CA THR A 156 20.89 51.92 -15.00
C THR A 156 20.55 51.81 -16.50
N HIS A 157 20.28 50.59 -16.98
CA HIS A 157 19.06 50.33 -17.77
C HIS A 157 18.56 48.88 -17.64
N SER A 158 17.27 48.69 -17.95
CA SER A 158 16.46 47.50 -17.73
C SER A 158 16.75 46.32 -18.67
N THR A 159 16.90 45.11 -18.11
CA THR A 159 16.95 43.85 -18.87
C THR A 159 15.55 43.25 -19.08
N PHE A 160 14.97 43.45 -20.26
CA PHE A 160 13.80 42.68 -20.70
C PHE A 160 14.21 41.22 -21.01
N PRO A 161 13.43 40.20 -20.62
CA PRO A 161 13.72 38.82 -20.96
C PRO A 161 13.41 38.54 -22.45
N ARG A 162 14.43 38.18 -23.23
CA ARG A 162 14.26 37.65 -24.59
C ARG A 162 13.59 36.27 -24.54
N SER A 163 12.28 36.23 -24.80
CA SER A 163 11.53 34.99 -25.02
C SER A 163 10.51 35.17 -26.15
N THR A 164 10.98 35.03 -27.39
CA THR A 164 10.15 34.93 -28.61
C THR A 164 10.17 33.48 -29.14
N PRO A 165 9.07 32.95 -29.72
CA PRO A 165 8.89 31.48 -29.81
C PRO A 165 9.53 30.79 -31.03
N THR A 166 10.25 31.51 -31.90
CA THR A 166 10.70 31.03 -33.21
C THR A 166 11.99 30.20 -33.17
N GLY A 167 12.94 30.56 -32.31
CA GLY A 167 14.26 29.92 -32.22
C GLY A 167 14.27 28.48 -31.66
N CYS A 168 13.13 27.91 -31.32
CA CYS A 168 13.04 26.54 -30.77
C CYS A 168 12.97 25.44 -31.84
N SER A 169 12.77 25.77 -33.11
CA SER A 169 12.59 24.78 -34.20
C SER A 169 13.88 24.08 -34.62
N GLY A 170 15.04 24.75 -34.53
CA GLY A 170 16.35 24.20 -34.93
C GLY A 170 16.97 23.28 -33.87
N ASN A 171 16.73 23.58 -32.58
CA ASN A 171 17.33 22.88 -31.43
C ASN A 171 16.78 21.45 -31.20
N SER A 172 15.87 20.96 -32.04
CA SER A 172 15.47 19.54 -32.08
C SER A 172 16.16 18.75 -33.20
N VAL A 173 16.86 19.40 -34.12
CA VAL A 173 17.54 18.79 -35.28
C VAL A 173 19.07 18.81 -35.11
N PHE A 174 19.61 19.92 -34.61
CA PHE A 174 21.06 20.10 -34.44
C PHE A 174 21.46 20.06 -32.97
N ALA A 175 22.45 19.24 -32.65
CA ALA A 175 22.95 19.06 -31.27
C ALA A 175 23.97 20.14 -30.84
N ASP A 176 24.59 20.83 -31.80
CA ASP A 176 25.46 22.00 -31.56
C ASP A 176 24.67 23.30 -31.82
N PRO A 177 24.53 24.19 -30.82
CA PRO A 177 23.92 25.50 -31.00
C PRO A 177 24.59 26.37 -32.07
N ASN A 178 25.90 26.21 -32.31
CA ASN A 178 26.60 26.99 -33.34
C ASN A 178 26.19 26.52 -34.75
N GLN A 179 26.08 25.21 -34.96
CA GLN A 179 25.54 24.64 -36.20
C GLN A 179 24.09 25.06 -36.42
N ALA A 180 23.25 25.03 -35.37
CA ALA A 180 21.86 25.49 -35.46
C ALA A 180 21.76 26.95 -35.94
N VAL A 181 22.60 27.85 -35.40
CA VAL A 181 22.62 29.27 -35.78
C VAL A 181 23.23 29.52 -37.16
N ALA A 182 24.17 28.70 -37.62
CA ALA A 182 24.67 28.75 -38.99
C ALA A 182 23.56 28.38 -39.98
N THR A 183 22.92 27.23 -39.77
CA THR A 183 21.81 26.75 -40.60
C THR A 183 20.56 27.63 -40.53
N GLU A 184 20.28 28.31 -39.40
CA GLU A 184 19.23 29.33 -39.33
C GLU A 184 19.47 30.49 -40.31
N LYS A 185 20.72 30.96 -40.45
CA LYS A 185 21.09 32.02 -41.40
C LYS A 185 21.03 31.55 -42.85
N GLU A 186 21.49 30.33 -43.13
CA GLU A 186 21.42 29.73 -44.47
C GLU A 186 19.96 29.55 -44.92
N ILE A 187 19.08 29.06 -44.03
CA ILE A 187 17.64 28.97 -44.31
C ILE A 187 17.05 30.36 -44.57
N LEU A 188 17.36 31.36 -43.73
CA LEU A 188 16.83 32.72 -43.87
C LEU A 188 17.24 33.39 -45.20
N SER A 189 18.41 33.07 -45.76
CA SER A 189 18.84 33.58 -47.07
C SER A 189 18.18 32.88 -48.27
N ILE A 190 17.54 31.72 -48.06
CA ILE A 190 16.88 30.91 -49.09
C ILE A 190 15.35 31.12 -49.13
N LEU A 191 14.73 31.52 -48.01
CA LEU A 191 13.31 31.87 -47.95
C LEU A 191 12.80 32.93 -48.95
N PRO A 192 13.58 33.96 -49.38
CA PRO A 192 13.09 34.95 -50.35
C PRO A 192 13.24 34.52 -51.82
N ILE A 193 13.69 33.30 -52.12
CA ILE A 193 13.74 32.79 -53.50
C ILE A 193 12.31 32.71 -54.05
N PRO A 194 12.02 33.33 -55.22
CA PRO A 194 10.65 33.40 -55.74
C PRO A 194 10.13 32.02 -56.15
N ASP A 195 10.94 31.23 -56.87
CA ASP A 195 10.60 29.85 -57.24
C ASP A 195 10.50 28.96 -56.00
N ILE A 196 9.36 28.29 -55.88
CA ILE A 196 9.03 27.37 -54.82
C ILE A 196 9.87 26.08 -54.96
N GLN A 197 10.15 25.63 -56.19
CA GLN A 197 10.85 24.37 -56.42
C GLN A 197 12.36 24.48 -56.15
N GLU A 198 13.01 25.56 -56.59
CA GLU A 198 14.38 25.91 -56.21
C GLU A 198 14.50 26.12 -54.69
N CYS A 199 13.56 26.83 -54.07
CA CYS A 199 13.52 27.03 -52.62
C CYS A 199 13.39 25.69 -51.87
N GLU A 200 12.49 24.79 -52.29
CA GLU A 200 12.33 23.46 -51.67
C GLU A 200 13.59 22.62 -51.84
N ASN A 201 14.16 22.55 -53.05
CA ASN A 201 15.40 21.81 -53.32
C ASN A 201 16.56 22.30 -52.43
N LYS A 202 16.73 23.61 -52.28
CA LYS A 202 17.77 24.20 -51.41
C LYS A 202 17.50 23.96 -49.92
N LEU A 203 16.25 24.03 -49.47
CA LEU A 203 15.87 23.67 -48.09
C LEU A 203 16.13 22.19 -47.78
N VAL A 204 15.81 21.29 -48.71
CA VAL A 204 16.03 19.84 -48.56
C VAL A 204 17.52 19.48 -48.61
N LEU A 205 18.34 20.20 -49.38
CA LEU A 205 19.80 20.05 -49.37
C LEU A 205 20.39 20.34 -47.98
N ILE A 206 19.96 21.44 -47.36
CA ILE A 206 20.49 21.93 -46.06
C ILE A 206 19.96 21.11 -44.88
N LEU A 207 18.64 20.90 -44.82
CA LEU A 207 18.00 20.15 -43.73
C LEU A 207 18.21 18.64 -43.86
N LYS A 208 18.65 18.17 -45.04
CA LYS A 208 18.70 16.78 -45.48
C LYS A 208 17.31 16.14 -45.58
N TYR A 209 17.22 15.08 -46.38
CA TYR A 209 15.98 14.33 -46.63
C TYR A 209 15.34 13.80 -45.33
N GLU A 210 16.15 13.51 -44.31
CA GLU A 210 15.71 13.08 -42.97
C GLU A 210 14.76 14.07 -42.27
N ASN A 211 14.83 15.37 -42.61
CA ASN A 211 14.03 16.43 -42.01
C ASN A 211 13.01 17.04 -42.98
N PHE A 212 12.57 16.30 -44.01
CA PHE A 212 11.66 16.79 -45.06
C PHE A 212 10.34 17.38 -44.54
N GLU A 213 9.77 16.86 -43.45
CA GLU A 213 8.56 17.44 -42.83
C GLU A 213 8.82 18.81 -42.17
N LEU A 214 10.05 19.10 -41.72
CA LEU A 214 10.44 20.44 -41.30
C LEU A 214 10.60 21.36 -42.52
N ALA A 215 11.19 20.88 -43.62
CA ALA A 215 11.30 21.64 -44.87
C ALA A 215 9.92 22.05 -45.42
N LYS A 216 8.98 21.11 -45.54
CA LYS A 216 7.57 21.39 -45.88
C LYS A 216 6.92 22.42 -44.96
N LYS A 217 7.13 22.30 -43.65
CA LYS A 217 6.54 23.22 -42.66
C LYS A 217 7.14 24.62 -42.76
N ILE A 218 8.41 24.74 -43.11
CA ILE A 218 9.09 26.00 -43.41
C ILE A 218 8.54 26.60 -44.70
N LEU A 219 8.51 25.83 -45.80
CA LEU A 219 8.00 26.25 -47.11
C LEU A 219 6.55 26.75 -47.04
N LYS A 220 5.66 26.00 -46.38
CA LYS A 220 4.25 26.37 -46.12
C LYS A 220 4.08 27.68 -45.33
N ASN A 221 5.14 28.17 -44.70
CA ASN A 221 5.15 29.42 -43.94
C ASN A 221 6.27 30.38 -44.40
N ARG A 222 6.79 30.26 -45.64
CA ARG A 222 8.04 30.93 -46.06
C ARG A 222 8.09 32.42 -45.72
N TRP A 223 7.10 33.19 -46.18
CA TRP A 223 7.01 34.64 -45.96
C TRP A 223 6.72 35.00 -44.49
N LYS A 224 5.89 34.21 -43.81
CA LYS A 224 5.59 34.37 -42.38
C LYS A 224 6.86 34.23 -41.54
N LEU A 225 7.71 33.24 -41.85
CA LEU A 225 8.99 33.04 -41.18
C LEU A 225 9.99 34.14 -41.55
N PHE A 226 10.19 34.41 -42.84
CA PHE A 226 11.15 35.41 -43.34
C PHE A 226 10.92 36.80 -42.69
N TYR A 227 9.72 37.35 -42.84
CA TYR A 227 9.42 38.69 -42.32
C TYR A 227 9.35 38.74 -40.78
N CYS A 228 8.76 37.73 -40.11
CA CYS A 228 8.71 37.74 -38.64
C CYS A 228 10.10 37.53 -37.99
N ILE A 229 11.01 36.78 -38.62
CA ILE A 229 12.39 36.63 -38.15
C ILE A 229 13.14 37.95 -38.34
N ARG A 230 13.04 38.60 -39.51
CA ARG A 230 13.68 39.91 -39.75
C ARG A 230 13.16 41.00 -38.81
N LEU A 231 11.84 41.13 -38.63
CA LEU A 231 11.23 42.05 -37.64
C LEU A 231 11.65 41.74 -36.18
N GLY A 232 11.91 40.46 -35.87
CA GLY A 232 12.39 40.02 -34.56
C GLY A 232 13.89 40.21 -34.32
N GLN A 233 14.69 40.27 -35.38
CA GLN A 233 16.14 40.52 -35.35
C GLN A 233 16.49 42.01 -35.39
N ALA A 234 15.67 42.84 -36.05
CA ALA A 234 15.81 44.29 -36.11
C ALA A 234 15.94 44.90 -34.69
N GLN A 235 16.92 45.77 -34.51
CA GLN A 235 17.31 46.34 -33.23
C GLN A 235 16.76 47.76 -33.05
N THR A 236 16.73 48.59 -34.09
CA THR A 236 16.15 49.94 -34.03
C THR A 236 14.63 49.93 -34.31
N THR A 237 13.98 51.09 -34.20
CA THR A 237 12.61 51.33 -34.70
C THR A 237 12.60 51.54 -36.21
N GLU A 238 13.55 52.31 -36.73
CA GLU A 238 13.73 52.61 -38.16
C GLU A 238 13.89 51.33 -39.00
N GLU A 239 14.68 50.35 -38.56
CA GLU A 239 14.80 49.03 -39.21
C GLU A 239 13.45 48.30 -39.28
N LYS A 240 12.61 48.42 -38.24
CA LYS A 240 11.30 47.76 -38.19
C LYS A 240 10.27 48.47 -39.06
N GLU A 241 10.38 49.79 -39.21
CA GLU A 241 9.52 50.57 -40.09
C GLU A 241 9.91 50.34 -41.55
N GLY A 242 11.20 50.35 -41.90
CA GLY A 242 11.70 49.96 -43.22
C GLY A 242 11.31 48.53 -43.63
N ILE A 243 11.42 47.54 -42.73
CA ILE A 243 10.93 46.16 -43.01
C ILE A 243 9.40 46.13 -43.16
N ARG A 244 8.66 46.95 -42.41
CA ARG A 244 7.19 47.06 -42.57
C ARG A 244 6.78 47.74 -43.88
N GLU A 245 7.59 48.63 -44.43
CA GLU A 245 7.38 49.21 -45.76
C GLU A 245 7.75 48.23 -46.86
N GLU A 246 8.85 47.49 -46.72
CA GLU A 246 9.18 46.35 -47.59
C GLU A 246 8.04 45.31 -47.65
N MET A 247 7.38 45.05 -46.51
CA MET A 247 6.22 44.17 -46.46
C MET A 247 4.98 44.72 -47.17
N LYS A 248 4.78 46.04 -47.26
CA LYS A 248 3.65 46.62 -48.02
C LYS A 248 3.83 46.52 -49.54
N LEU A 249 5.08 46.35 -50.01
CA LEU A 249 5.42 46.29 -51.43
C LEU A 249 5.21 44.90 -52.06
N SER A 250 5.04 43.85 -51.26
CA SER A 250 4.75 42.50 -51.72
C SER A 250 3.37 42.03 -51.23
N GLN A 251 2.63 41.33 -52.09
CA GLN A 251 1.29 40.82 -51.74
C GLN A 251 1.35 39.88 -50.53
N GLU A 252 2.33 38.98 -50.48
CA GLU A 252 2.49 38.06 -49.35
C GLU A 252 3.12 38.72 -48.12
N GLY A 253 3.82 39.85 -48.27
CA GLY A 253 4.25 40.68 -47.15
C GLY A 253 3.05 41.36 -46.48
N GLN A 254 2.13 41.89 -47.28
CA GLN A 254 0.91 42.55 -46.83
C GLN A 254 -0.02 41.57 -46.09
N GLU A 255 -0.22 40.34 -46.59
CA GLU A 255 -0.95 39.29 -45.86
C GLU A 255 -0.36 39.01 -44.46
N VAL A 256 0.97 39.03 -44.34
CA VAL A 256 1.67 38.82 -43.06
C VAL A 256 1.55 40.03 -42.15
N LEU A 257 1.54 41.24 -42.71
CA LEU A 257 1.31 42.49 -41.96
C LEU A 257 -0.10 42.52 -41.37
N GLU A 258 -1.13 42.22 -42.17
CA GLU A 258 -2.52 42.13 -41.73
C GLU A 258 -2.73 41.09 -40.64
N LEU A 259 -2.09 39.91 -40.75
CA LEU A 259 -2.10 38.90 -39.69
C LEU A 259 -1.41 39.40 -38.39
N LEU A 260 -0.31 40.15 -38.49
CA LEU A 260 0.40 40.72 -37.35
C LEU A 260 -0.42 41.84 -36.66
N ASP A 261 -1.10 42.69 -37.43
CA ASP A 261 -1.89 43.79 -36.88
C ASP A 261 -3.28 43.31 -36.40
N ALA A 262 -3.85 42.26 -36.99
CA ALA A 262 -4.99 41.53 -36.44
C ALA A 262 -4.63 40.83 -35.12
N LEU A 263 -3.47 40.16 -35.03
CA LEU A 263 -2.97 39.59 -33.77
C LEU A 263 -2.67 40.68 -32.72
N THR A 264 -2.12 41.82 -33.14
CA THR A 264 -1.86 42.95 -32.24
C THR A 264 -3.15 43.56 -31.73
N SER A 265 -4.15 43.73 -32.59
CA SER A 265 -5.50 44.20 -32.24
C SER A 265 -6.21 43.22 -31.31
N ARG A 266 -6.11 41.91 -31.56
CA ARG A 266 -6.68 40.86 -30.70
C ARG A 266 -6.00 40.82 -29.32
N ARG A 267 -4.66 40.91 -29.28
CA ARG A 267 -3.88 41.01 -28.04
C ARG A 267 -4.16 42.31 -27.28
N ASN A 268 -4.42 43.41 -27.98
CA ASN A 268 -4.80 44.67 -27.35
C ASN A 268 -6.23 44.57 -26.78
N LYS A 269 -7.19 43.99 -27.51
CA LYS A 269 -8.52 43.65 -26.96
C LYS A 269 -8.44 42.67 -25.79
N GLU A 270 -7.57 41.66 -25.81
CA GLU A 270 -7.37 40.76 -24.65
C GLU A 270 -6.76 41.49 -23.45
N LYS A 271 -5.79 42.39 -23.66
CA LYS A 271 -5.25 43.26 -22.61
C LYS A 271 -6.30 44.21 -22.06
N GLU A 272 -7.11 44.80 -22.91
CA GLU A 272 -8.15 45.75 -22.57
C GLU A 272 -9.30 45.06 -21.83
N VAL A 273 -9.76 43.90 -22.31
CA VAL A 273 -10.72 43.04 -21.60
C VAL A 273 -10.14 42.55 -20.26
N THR A 274 -8.88 42.12 -20.18
CA THR A 274 -8.30 41.72 -18.87
C THR A 274 -8.00 42.90 -17.94
N LEU A 275 -7.79 44.12 -18.47
CA LEU A 275 -7.70 45.34 -17.68
C LEU A 275 -9.10 45.79 -17.20
N ASN A 276 -10.12 45.70 -18.05
CA ASN A 276 -11.48 46.08 -17.74
C ASN A 276 -12.13 45.07 -16.79
N VAL A 277 -11.96 43.76 -17.01
CA VAL A 277 -12.34 42.72 -16.03
C VAL A 277 -11.58 42.89 -14.72
N ARG A 278 -10.31 43.34 -14.72
CA ARG A 278 -9.61 43.72 -13.48
C ARG A 278 -10.18 44.97 -12.81
N LYS A 279 -10.58 45.99 -13.58
CA LYS A 279 -11.25 47.20 -13.08
C LYS A 279 -12.63 46.87 -12.53
N GLU A 280 -13.43 46.07 -13.22
CA GLU A 280 -14.74 45.60 -12.78
C GLU A 280 -14.60 44.70 -11.55
N ALA A 281 -13.67 43.74 -11.54
CA ALA A 281 -13.41 42.92 -10.35
C ALA A 281 -12.92 43.76 -9.16
N ALA A 282 -12.09 44.79 -9.39
CA ALA A 282 -11.70 45.73 -8.34
C ALA A 282 -12.86 46.64 -7.90
N THR A 283 -13.73 47.06 -8.81
CA THR A 283 -14.93 47.87 -8.50
C THR A 283 -15.99 47.04 -7.79
N LEU A 284 -16.14 45.76 -8.15
CA LEU A 284 -17.00 44.79 -7.48
C LEU A 284 -16.44 44.42 -6.11
N ALA A 285 -15.13 44.24 -5.98
CA ALA A 285 -14.47 44.04 -4.68
C ALA A 285 -14.60 45.29 -3.79
N ALA A 286 -14.45 46.50 -4.35
CA ALA A 286 -14.65 47.75 -3.61
C ALA A 286 -16.12 47.97 -3.23
N LYS A 287 -17.08 47.64 -4.10
CA LYS A 287 -18.52 47.65 -3.77
C LYS A 287 -18.89 46.57 -2.75
N ALA A 288 -18.27 45.39 -2.81
CA ALA A 288 -18.44 44.35 -1.81
C ALA A 288 -17.85 44.78 -0.46
N GLN A 289 -16.65 45.35 -0.43
CA GLN A 289 -16.02 45.89 0.78
C GLN A 289 -16.78 47.09 1.35
N ALA A 290 -17.34 47.98 0.51
CA ALA A 290 -18.21 49.06 0.96
C ALA A 290 -19.52 48.51 1.54
N ARG A 291 -20.09 47.44 0.96
CA ARG A 291 -21.27 46.75 1.48
C ARG A 291 -20.97 46.04 2.81
N ASP A 292 -19.83 45.35 2.91
CA ASP A 292 -19.32 44.73 4.14
C ASP A 292 -19.05 45.78 5.24
N ALA A 293 -18.56 46.96 4.86
CA ALA A 293 -18.35 48.08 5.78
C ALA A 293 -19.67 48.72 6.24
N SER A 294 -20.67 48.87 5.35
CA SER A 294 -21.99 49.36 5.74
C SER A 294 -22.79 48.35 6.58
N LEU A 295 -22.59 47.04 6.34
CA LEU A 295 -23.15 45.98 7.18
C LEU A 295 -22.50 46.01 8.56
N ARG A 296 -21.16 46.02 8.64
CA ARG A 296 -20.45 46.15 9.93
C ARG A 296 -20.69 47.47 10.65
N ALA A 297 -21.07 48.53 9.96
CA ALA A 297 -21.50 49.78 10.60
C ALA A 297 -22.91 49.63 11.22
N ALA A 298 -23.84 48.99 10.51
CA ALA A 298 -25.17 48.68 11.04
C ALA A 298 -25.14 47.64 12.18
N GLU A 299 -24.16 46.72 12.17
CA GLU A 299 -23.91 45.74 13.24
C GLU A 299 -23.13 46.32 14.44
N ALA A 300 -22.72 47.60 14.41
CA ALA A 300 -21.88 48.22 15.45
C ALA A 300 -22.57 49.30 16.30
N ASP A 301 -23.80 49.72 15.96
CA ASP A 301 -24.58 50.70 16.74
C ASP A 301 -25.45 50.06 17.85
N ASP A 302 -25.57 48.73 17.90
CA ASP A 302 -26.56 48.00 18.72
C ASP A 302 -25.99 47.31 19.98
N ASP A 303 -24.67 47.39 20.24
CA ASP A 303 -24.00 46.66 21.33
C ASP A 303 -22.85 47.46 22.01
N ALA A 304 -23.18 48.61 22.61
CA ALA A 304 -22.17 49.52 23.19
C ALA A 304 -22.60 50.33 24.45
N THR A 305 -23.49 49.80 25.32
CA THR A 305 -23.88 50.48 26.58
C THR A 305 -23.57 49.69 27.86
N ALA A 306 -22.28 49.45 28.15
CA ALA A 306 -21.85 48.95 29.46
C ALA A 306 -20.45 49.44 29.91
N LEU A 307 -20.43 50.20 31.01
CA LEU A 307 -19.38 50.28 32.05
C LEU A 307 -17.91 50.55 31.61
N GLY A 308 -17.57 51.83 31.48
CA GLY A 308 -16.20 52.30 31.24
C GLY A 308 -15.26 52.38 32.46
N GLY A 309 -14.05 52.91 32.19
CA GLY A 309 -13.13 53.48 33.19
C GLY A 309 -11.72 52.86 33.26
N GLY A 310 -10.68 53.71 33.32
CA GLY A 310 -9.31 53.32 33.73
C GLY A 310 -8.20 53.63 32.73
N SER A 311 -7.27 54.53 33.08
CA SER A 311 -6.22 55.07 32.20
C SER A 311 -4.81 54.47 32.39
N HIS A 312 -4.02 54.56 31.31
CA HIS A 312 -2.55 54.65 31.19
C HIS A 312 -1.75 53.46 30.63
N GLY A 313 -0.84 53.76 29.69
CA GLY A 313 0.25 52.88 29.25
C GLY A 313 0.48 52.85 27.73
N ALA A 314 1.51 53.54 27.25
CA ALA A 314 2.04 53.44 25.87
C ALA A 314 3.43 52.73 25.91
N PRO A 315 4.08 52.38 24.77
CA PRO A 315 3.68 52.57 23.36
C PRO A 315 3.78 51.28 22.48
N GLY A 316 3.17 51.30 21.29
CA GLY A 316 3.34 50.24 20.28
C GLY A 316 2.78 50.61 18.91
N GLY A 317 3.62 51.10 18.01
CA GLY A 317 3.19 51.56 16.69
C GLY A 317 2.88 50.41 15.71
N HIS A 318 1.60 50.16 15.45
CA HIS A 318 1.19 49.24 14.38
C HIS A 318 1.36 49.87 13.00
N VAL A 319 2.29 49.33 12.20
CA VAL A 319 2.38 49.62 10.77
C VAL A 319 1.20 48.96 10.06
N GLY A 320 0.37 49.76 9.36
CA GLY A 320 -0.78 49.26 8.61
C GLY A 320 -0.38 48.32 7.45
N PRO A 321 -1.23 47.35 7.07
CA PRO A 321 -0.88 46.32 6.09
C PRO A 321 -0.84 46.89 4.65
N SER A 322 0.33 47.34 4.23
CA SER A 322 0.54 47.88 2.88
C SER A 322 0.65 46.78 1.81
N SER A 323 -0.21 46.89 0.80
CA SER A 323 -0.06 46.30 -0.55
C SER A 323 -0.21 44.78 -0.73
N GLN A 324 -0.83 44.45 -1.87
CA GLN A 324 -1.00 43.15 -2.53
C GLN A 324 0.07 42.10 -2.21
N ALA A 325 -0.35 40.94 -1.72
CA ALA A 325 0.53 39.80 -1.45
C ALA A 325 1.18 39.29 -2.75
N ALA A 326 2.43 39.69 -3.00
CA ALA A 326 3.22 39.19 -4.11
C ALA A 326 3.51 37.69 -3.92
N GLN A 327 3.08 36.85 -4.87
CA GLN A 327 3.22 35.39 -4.83
C GLN A 327 4.65 34.97 -4.47
N ARG A 328 4.83 34.38 -3.28
CA ARG A 328 6.14 34.00 -2.74
C ARG A 328 6.76 32.92 -3.64
N LYS A 329 7.89 33.26 -4.27
CA LYS A 329 8.54 32.39 -5.26
C LYS A 329 9.31 31.26 -4.56
N PRO A 330 9.47 30.08 -5.20
CA PRO A 330 10.37 29.05 -4.68
C PRO A 330 11.80 29.58 -4.58
N THR A 331 12.39 29.48 -3.39
CA THR A 331 13.78 29.90 -3.11
C THR A 331 14.80 28.79 -3.31
N GLY A 332 14.35 27.53 -3.40
CA GLY A 332 15.21 26.36 -3.59
C GLY A 332 14.49 25.16 -4.19
N SER A 333 15.15 24.00 -4.12
CA SER A 333 14.55 22.70 -4.44
C SER A 333 14.90 21.73 -3.34
N VAL A 334 13.94 20.92 -2.91
CA VAL A 334 14.10 19.90 -1.87
C VAL A 334 14.29 18.54 -2.54
N ASP A 335 15.33 17.80 -2.17
CA ASP A 335 15.48 16.41 -2.59
C ASP A 335 14.64 15.51 -1.69
N LEU A 336 13.41 15.23 -2.14
CA LEU A 336 12.43 14.39 -1.46
C LEU A 336 12.97 12.98 -1.11
N GLN A 337 13.95 12.44 -1.85
CA GLN A 337 14.52 11.13 -1.54
C GLN A 337 15.49 11.21 -0.35
N SER A 338 16.19 12.33 -0.20
CA SER A 338 17.18 12.53 0.89
C SER A 338 16.55 12.74 2.28
N ILE A 339 15.29 13.21 2.33
CA ILE A 339 14.54 13.47 3.57
C ILE A 339 13.46 12.42 3.87
N ALA A 340 13.31 11.39 3.04
CA ALA A 340 12.34 10.32 3.27
C ALA A 340 12.88 9.25 4.24
N PHE A 341 12.06 8.85 5.22
CA PHE A 341 12.45 7.83 6.20
C PHE A 341 12.44 6.41 5.61
N HIS A 342 13.57 5.98 5.01
CA HIS A 342 13.70 4.65 4.39
C HIS A 342 13.44 3.44 5.33
N GLN A 343 13.39 3.66 6.65
CA GLN A 343 13.00 2.65 7.65
C GLN A 343 11.47 2.41 7.69
N GLY A 344 10.65 3.37 7.27
CA GLY A 344 9.19 3.32 7.37
C GLY A 344 8.74 3.18 8.83
N SER A 345 7.82 2.24 9.08
CA SER A 345 7.28 1.87 10.41
C SER A 345 8.31 1.36 11.43
N HIS A 346 9.58 1.22 11.05
CA HIS A 346 10.69 0.88 11.96
C HIS A 346 11.57 2.11 12.30
N LEU A 347 11.11 3.33 12.02
CA LEU A 347 11.80 4.57 12.38
C LEU A 347 11.75 4.83 13.89
N MET A 348 12.84 4.53 14.60
CA MET A 348 12.96 4.86 16.02
C MET A 348 13.41 6.32 16.22
N ALA A 349 12.44 7.25 16.27
CA ALA A 349 12.72 8.67 16.48
C ALA A 349 13.25 9.01 17.89
N ASN A 350 13.00 8.15 18.91
CA ASN A 350 13.43 8.38 20.29
C ASN A 350 14.79 7.72 20.61
N ALA A 351 15.78 8.52 21.02
CA ALA A 351 17.14 8.03 21.29
C ALA A 351 17.32 7.22 22.59
N LYS A 352 16.31 7.21 23.48
CA LYS A 352 16.33 6.52 24.78
C LYS A 352 14.95 5.92 25.08
N VAL A 353 14.94 4.84 25.85
CA VAL A 353 13.73 4.20 26.40
C VAL A 353 13.82 4.21 27.92
N LYS A 354 12.77 4.68 28.59
CA LYS A 354 12.53 4.50 30.03
C LYS A 354 11.73 3.22 30.22
N LEU A 355 12.17 2.35 31.13
CA LEU A 355 11.47 1.12 31.47
C LEU A 355 10.60 1.35 32.72
N PRO A 356 9.42 0.70 32.85
CA PRO A 356 8.60 0.81 34.05
C PRO A 356 9.30 0.29 35.32
N ASP A 357 8.90 0.81 36.48
CA ASP A 357 9.43 0.38 37.76
C ASP A 357 9.20 -1.11 38.02
N GLY A 358 10.16 -1.76 38.68
CA GLY A 358 10.16 -3.21 38.86
C GLY A 358 10.53 -4.03 37.61
N THR A 359 10.90 -3.40 36.49
CA THR A 359 11.44 -4.13 35.32
C THR A 359 12.75 -4.83 35.68
N GLN A 360 12.79 -6.15 35.50
CA GLN A 360 13.97 -6.99 35.76
C GLN A 360 14.74 -7.24 34.45
N ARG A 361 16.06 -7.38 34.53
CA ARG A 361 16.91 -7.82 33.42
C ARG A 361 17.78 -8.99 33.85
N ILE A 362 17.71 -10.08 33.09
CA ILE A 362 18.47 -11.31 33.29
C ILE A 362 19.39 -11.47 32.08
N GLU A 363 20.70 -11.35 32.29
CA GLU A 363 21.67 -11.53 31.20
C GLU A 363 22.15 -12.98 31.15
N THR A 364 21.91 -13.67 30.03
CA THR A 364 22.45 -15.02 29.78
C THR A 364 23.57 -14.97 28.73
N LYS A 365 24.24 -16.10 28.53
CA LYS A 365 25.34 -16.24 27.55
C LYS A 365 24.86 -16.14 26.10
N SER A 366 23.61 -16.53 25.83
CA SER A 366 23.03 -16.65 24.49
C SER A 366 21.92 -15.62 24.21
N TYR A 367 21.28 -15.07 25.25
CA TYR A 367 20.26 -14.04 25.15
C TYR A 367 20.31 -13.05 26.34
N ASP A 368 19.61 -11.92 26.22
CA ASP A 368 19.13 -11.15 27.37
C ASP A 368 17.63 -11.32 27.49
N GLU A 369 17.11 -11.48 28.72
CA GLU A 369 15.69 -11.42 29.03
C GLU A 369 15.39 -10.13 29.82
N VAL A 370 14.42 -9.34 29.36
CA VAL A 370 13.91 -8.15 30.06
C VAL A 370 12.45 -8.40 30.39
N ILE A 371 12.11 -8.39 31.68
CA ILE A 371 10.77 -8.70 32.20
C ILE A 371 10.16 -7.42 32.75
N VAL A 372 9.19 -6.87 32.04
CA VAL A 372 8.37 -5.73 32.49
C VAL A 372 7.16 -6.30 33.25
N PRO A 373 6.93 -5.89 34.52
CA PRO A 373 5.80 -6.39 35.30
C PRO A 373 4.46 -5.91 34.76
N ALA A 374 3.39 -6.63 35.10
CA ALA A 374 2.04 -6.19 34.79
C ALA A 374 1.69 -4.93 35.59
N LEU A 375 1.27 -3.86 34.90
CA LEU A 375 0.84 -2.62 35.55
C LEU A 375 -0.43 -2.86 36.35
N LYS A 376 -0.47 -2.37 37.60
CA LYS A 376 -1.70 -2.38 38.41
C LYS A 376 -2.76 -1.51 37.73
N ARG A 377 -3.98 -2.05 37.63
CA ARG A 377 -5.16 -1.32 37.15
C ARG A 377 -5.57 -0.28 38.20
N PRO A 378 -6.02 0.93 37.82
CA PRO A 378 -6.68 1.83 38.77
C PRO A 378 -7.90 1.13 39.37
N ALA A 379 -8.24 1.44 40.62
CA ALA A 379 -9.48 0.95 41.21
C ALA A 379 -10.67 1.50 40.41
N GLU A 380 -11.47 0.61 39.80
CA GLU A 380 -12.74 1.03 39.19
C GLU A 380 -13.72 1.35 40.32
N LYS A 381 -13.93 2.64 40.56
CA LYS A 381 -15.16 3.11 41.20
C LYS A 381 -16.33 2.70 40.29
N THR A 382 -17.28 1.98 40.86
CA THR A 382 -18.57 1.68 40.22
C THR A 382 -19.48 2.91 40.14
N GLU A 383 -19.24 3.89 41.02
CA GLU A 383 -19.78 5.25 40.96
C GLU A 383 -19.41 5.92 39.62
N GLY A 384 -20.40 6.32 38.82
CA GLY A 384 -20.19 7.05 37.56
C GLY A 384 -19.98 6.18 36.31
N LEU A 385 -20.28 4.87 36.36
CA LEU A 385 -20.42 4.07 35.15
C LEU A 385 -21.78 4.30 34.49
N VAL A 386 -21.80 4.56 33.18
CA VAL A 386 -23.04 4.76 32.42
C VAL A 386 -23.75 3.40 32.23
N LEU A 387 -24.98 3.30 32.71
CA LEU A 387 -25.83 2.13 32.48
C LEU A 387 -26.48 2.24 31.10
N VAL A 388 -26.66 1.12 30.40
CA VAL A 388 -27.36 1.14 29.10
C VAL A 388 -28.84 1.50 29.29
N SER A 389 -29.43 1.13 30.42
CA SER A 389 -30.78 1.57 30.81
C SER A 389 -30.93 3.08 31.03
N SER A 390 -29.83 3.83 31.26
CA SER A 390 -29.86 5.30 31.31
C SER A 390 -29.60 5.99 29.97
N MET A 391 -29.30 5.22 28.91
CA MET A 391 -29.24 5.74 27.54
C MET A 391 -30.67 5.84 26.94
N PRO A 392 -30.93 6.73 25.97
CA PRO A 392 -32.23 6.82 25.31
C PRO A 392 -32.69 5.46 24.75
N GLU A 393 -33.92 5.06 25.06
CA GLU A 393 -34.46 3.70 24.81
C GLU A 393 -34.20 3.19 23.39
N TRP A 394 -34.41 4.04 22.38
CA TRP A 394 -34.22 3.72 20.97
C TRP A 394 -32.79 3.24 20.64
N SER A 395 -31.80 3.62 21.44
CA SER A 395 -30.38 3.28 21.23
C SER A 395 -29.91 2.02 21.98
N GLN A 396 -30.66 1.58 23.01
CA GLN A 396 -30.30 0.44 23.87
C GLN A 396 -30.18 -0.92 23.11
N PRO A 397 -30.99 -1.23 22.07
CA PRO A 397 -30.88 -2.49 21.33
C PRO A 397 -29.49 -2.79 20.74
N ALA A 398 -28.69 -1.77 20.45
CA ALA A 398 -27.32 -1.93 19.94
C ALA A 398 -26.34 -2.57 20.94
N PHE A 399 -26.70 -2.61 22.22
CA PHE A 399 -25.89 -3.16 23.32
C PHE A 399 -26.52 -4.42 23.94
N ALA A 400 -27.86 -4.51 23.96
CA ALA A 400 -28.58 -5.68 24.47
C ALA A 400 -28.17 -6.99 23.77
N GLY A 401 -28.08 -6.98 22.43
CA GLY A 401 -27.70 -8.15 21.62
C GLY A 401 -26.25 -8.65 21.81
N VAL A 402 -25.46 -8.02 22.68
CA VAL A 402 -24.09 -8.43 23.04
C VAL A 402 -23.84 -8.48 24.56
N GLY A 403 -24.90 -8.47 25.38
CA GLY A 403 -24.78 -8.62 26.85
C GLY A 403 -24.01 -7.49 27.54
N VAL A 404 -24.20 -6.25 27.09
CA VAL A 404 -23.56 -5.06 27.68
C VAL A 404 -24.62 -4.24 28.42
N ASP A 405 -24.76 -4.45 29.73
CA ASP A 405 -25.71 -3.71 30.58
C ASP A 405 -25.17 -2.35 31.03
N ARG A 406 -23.84 -2.20 31.03
CA ARG A 406 -23.12 -1.01 31.49
C ARG A 406 -21.86 -0.77 30.66
N LEU A 407 -21.56 0.49 30.39
CA LEU A 407 -20.32 0.91 29.74
C LEU A 407 -19.14 0.78 30.71
N ASN A 408 -17.96 0.40 30.21
CA ASN A 408 -16.76 0.32 31.05
C ASN A 408 -16.26 1.73 31.46
N ALA A 409 -15.28 1.82 32.38
CA ALA A 409 -14.80 3.11 32.89
C ALA A 409 -14.17 4.04 31.83
N LEU A 410 -13.73 3.50 30.70
CA LEU A 410 -13.25 4.26 29.55
C LEU A 410 -14.43 4.74 28.69
N GLN A 411 -15.35 3.84 28.36
CA GLN A 411 -16.52 4.13 27.53
C GLN A 411 -17.45 5.15 28.21
N SER A 412 -17.63 5.05 29.53
CA SER A 412 -18.40 6.01 30.33
C SER A 412 -17.77 7.41 30.29
N LYS A 413 -16.44 7.52 30.45
CA LYS A 413 -15.74 8.82 30.37
C LYS A 413 -15.77 9.49 28.99
N VAL A 414 -15.98 8.72 27.92
CA VAL A 414 -16.05 9.21 26.54
C VAL A 414 -17.51 9.34 26.06
N TYR A 415 -18.48 8.91 26.87
CA TYR A 415 -19.90 8.80 26.50
C TYR A 415 -20.48 10.12 25.99
N ASP A 416 -20.35 11.21 26.74
CA ASP A 416 -20.96 12.50 26.38
C ASP A 416 -20.43 13.04 25.06
N ILE A 417 -19.14 12.89 24.81
CA ILE A 417 -18.56 13.32 23.53
C ILE A 417 -18.97 12.37 22.42
N ALA A 418 -18.84 11.06 22.58
CA ALA A 418 -19.16 10.11 21.52
C ALA A 418 -20.65 10.10 21.16
N PHE A 419 -21.55 10.10 22.14
CA PHE A 419 -22.98 9.89 21.97
C PHE A 419 -23.81 11.19 21.91
N ASN A 420 -23.47 12.22 22.70
CA ASN A 420 -24.25 13.47 22.74
C ASN A 420 -23.68 14.56 21.81
N ALA A 421 -22.36 14.78 21.80
CA ALA A 421 -21.74 15.88 21.05
C ALA A 421 -21.45 15.55 19.57
N TYR A 422 -22.45 15.69 18.68
CA TYR A 422 -22.29 15.46 17.22
C TYR A 422 -21.22 16.34 16.57
N GLU A 423 -21.17 17.63 16.90
CA GLU A 423 -20.23 18.60 16.30
C GLU A 423 -18.76 18.35 16.64
N GLU A 424 -18.46 17.63 17.73
CA GLU A 424 -17.08 17.48 18.23
C GLU A 424 -16.38 16.24 17.66
N ASN A 425 -15.23 16.46 17.02
CA ASN A 425 -14.31 15.40 16.62
C ASN A 425 -13.66 14.75 17.85
N LEU A 426 -13.36 13.46 17.75
CA LEU A 426 -12.89 12.62 18.86
C LEU A 426 -11.56 11.93 18.51
N LEU A 427 -10.57 11.97 19.40
CA LEU A 427 -9.39 11.09 19.36
C LEU A 427 -9.30 10.29 20.65
N LEU A 428 -9.47 8.97 20.54
CA LEU A 428 -9.35 8.01 21.62
C LEU A 428 -8.05 7.21 21.50
N CYS A 429 -7.06 7.51 22.34
CA CYS A 429 -5.84 6.73 22.51
C CYS A 429 -5.99 5.76 23.68
N ALA A 430 -6.10 4.46 23.41
CA ALA A 430 -6.34 3.43 24.42
C ALA A 430 -5.68 2.07 24.07
N PRO A 431 -5.40 1.20 25.05
CA PRO A 431 -4.72 -0.08 24.80
C PRO A 431 -5.58 -1.05 23.98
N THR A 432 -4.93 -1.95 23.23
CA THR A 432 -5.61 -3.03 22.49
C THR A 432 -6.49 -3.85 23.46
N GLY A 433 -7.75 -4.05 23.10
CA GLY A 433 -8.76 -4.72 23.93
C GLY A 433 -9.58 -3.81 24.87
N ALA A 434 -9.23 -2.54 25.06
CA ALA A 434 -9.94 -1.64 26.00
C ALA A 434 -11.38 -1.22 25.60
N GLY A 435 -11.94 -1.82 24.53
CA GLY A 435 -13.33 -1.63 24.14
C GLY A 435 -13.62 -0.46 23.18
N LYS A 436 -12.62 -0.06 22.35
CA LYS A 436 -12.72 1.01 21.34
C LYS A 436 -13.93 0.87 20.40
N THR A 437 -14.29 -0.36 20.03
CA THR A 437 -15.44 -0.69 19.16
C THR A 437 -16.80 -0.23 19.72
N ASN A 438 -16.97 -0.18 21.05
CA ASN A 438 -18.20 0.39 21.63
C ASN A 438 -18.22 1.91 21.52
N VAL A 439 -17.07 2.58 21.58
CA VAL A 439 -16.98 4.05 21.37
C VAL A 439 -17.26 4.39 19.90
N ALA A 440 -16.81 3.55 18.96
CA ALA A 440 -17.25 3.62 17.57
C ALA A 440 -18.77 3.47 17.44
N MET A 441 -19.38 2.49 18.13
CA MET A 441 -20.84 2.31 18.14
C MET A 441 -21.59 3.53 18.70
N LEU A 442 -21.11 4.14 19.79
CA LEU A 442 -21.70 5.37 20.34
C LEU A 442 -21.66 6.53 19.32
N ALA A 443 -20.54 6.69 18.61
CA ALA A 443 -20.43 7.69 17.54
C ALA A 443 -21.33 7.37 16.33
N MET A 444 -21.50 6.09 15.97
CA MET A 444 -22.46 5.70 14.92
C MET A 444 -23.90 6.02 15.33
N LEU A 445 -24.29 5.68 16.56
CA LEU A 445 -25.63 5.95 17.09
C LEU A 445 -25.90 7.46 17.16
N ASN A 446 -24.93 8.26 17.58
CA ASN A 446 -25.03 9.73 17.57
C ASN A 446 -25.45 10.30 16.19
N VAL A 447 -24.89 9.77 15.09
CA VAL A 447 -25.28 10.15 13.73
C VAL A 447 -26.66 9.60 13.37
N ILE A 448 -26.93 8.32 13.63
CA ILE A 448 -28.22 7.68 13.37
C ILE A 448 -29.37 8.44 14.08
N GLY A 449 -29.11 8.97 15.27
CA GLY A 449 -30.05 9.79 16.04
C GLY A 449 -30.42 11.12 15.35
N GLN A 450 -29.49 11.78 14.65
CA GLN A 450 -29.81 13.03 13.90
C GLN A 450 -30.75 12.77 12.73
N TYR A 451 -30.74 11.56 12.18
CA TYR A 451 -31.57 11.15 11.04
C TYR A 451 -32.84 10.39 11.48
N ARG A 452 -33.20 10.48 12.77
CA ARG A 452 -34.44 9.91 13.33
C ARG A 452 -35.52 10.98 13.42
N HIS A 453 -36.64 10.76 12.74
CA HIS A 453 -37.77 11.68 12.76
C HIS A 453 -38.37 11.78 14.19
N PRO A 454 -38.40 12.96 14.85
CA PRO A 454 -38.69 13.06 16.28
C PRO A 454 -40.03 12.46 16.71
N ALA A 455 -41.10 12.68 15.93
CA ALA A 455 -42.46 12.29 16.32
C ALA A 455 -42.86 10.85 15.96
N SER A 456 -42.18 10.21 15.00
CA SER A 456 -42.53 8.86 14.52
C SER A 456 -41.43 7.82 14.75
N GLY A 457 -40.22 8.26 15.14
CA GLY A 457 -39.09 7.38 15.40
C GLY A 457 -38.48 6.69 14.17
N ALA A 458 -39.03 6.94 12.98
CA ALA A 458 -38.53 6.40 11.71
C ALA A 458 -37.17 7.02 11.33
N LEU A 459 -36.32 6.24 10.66
CA LEU A 459 -34.98 6.64 10.25
C LEU A 459 -34.91 6.98 8.76
N ASP A 460 -34.34 8.13 8.40
CA ASP A 460 -33.94 8.40 7.02
C ASP A 460 -32.64 7.65 6.69
N LEU A 461 -32.81 6.42 6.19
CA LEU A 461 -31.71 5.56 5.73
C LEU A 461 -31.05 6.03 4.42
N LYS A 462 -31.48 7.16 3.81
CA LYS A 462 -30.90 7.72 2.58
C LYS A 462 -30.11 9.00 2.82
N GLY A 463 -30.46 9.80 3.83
CA GLY A 463 -29.85 11.09 4.11
C GLY A 463 -28.40 11.05 4.64
N PHE A 464 -27.89 9.89 5.08
CA PHE A 464 -26.56 9.76 5.66
C PHE A 464 -25.80 8.50 5.22
N LYS A 465 -24.46 8.58 5.30
CA LYS A 465 -23.52 7.45 5.26
C LYS A 465 -22.41 7.62 6.30
N ILE A 466 -21.95 6.48 6.82
CA ILE A 466 -20.87 6.36 7.80
C ILE A 466 -19.77 5.49 7.20
N ILE A 467 -18.52 5.95 7.29
CA ILE A 467 -17.35 5.24 6.77
C ILE A 467 -16.50 4.74 7.94
N TYR A 468 -16.34 3.43 8.07
CA TYR A 468 -15.42 2.82 9.03
C TYR A 468 -14.16 2.34 8.29
N ILE A 469 -13.04 3.02 8.51
CA ILE A 469 -11.77 2.73 7.88
C ILE A 469 -10.95 1.87 8.84
N SER A 470 -10.68 0.63 8.45
CA SER A 470 -9.94 -0.36 9.25
C SER A 470 -8.63 -0.76 8.56
N PRO A 471 -7.51 -0.96 9.29
CA PRO A 471 -6.19 -1.16 8.68
C PRO A 471 -6.06 -2.45 7.85
N MET A 472 -6.90 -3.47 8.06
CA MET A 472 -6.76 -4.77 7.40
C MET A 472 -8.09 -5.40 6.96
N LYS A 473 -8.09 -6.06 5.80
CA LYS A 473 -9.26 -6.79 5.26
C LYS A 473 -9.86 -7.83 6.23
N ALA A 474 -9.01 -8.48 7.03
CA ALA A 474 -9.47 -9.47 8.01
C ALA A 474 -10.31 -8.81 9.12
N LEU A 475 -9.85 -7.68 9.65
CA LEU A 475 -10.55 -6.89 10.66
C LEU A 475 -11.80 -6.21 10.07
N VAL A 476 -11.78 -5.79 8.80
CA VAL A 476 -12.99 -5.30 8.09
C VAL A 476 -14.12 -6.33 8.15
N ALA A 477 -13.86 -7.61 7.85
CA ALA A 477 -14.88 -8.66 7.88
C ALA A 477 -15.43 -8.90 9.31
N GLU A 478 -14.55 -8.88 10.33
CA GLU A 478 -14.94 -8.97 11.75
C GLU A 478 -15.85 -7.79 12.16
N GLN A 479 -15.48 -6.56 11.80
CA GLN A 479 -16.28 -5.36 12.10
C GLN A 479 -17.61 -5.32 11.32
N VAL A 480 -17.65 -5.79 10.07
CA VAL A 480 -18.93 -5.90 9.32
C VAL A 480 -19.89 -6.84 10.06
N GLN A 481 -19.43 -8.01 10.52
CA GLN A 481 -20.27 -8.94 11.27
C GLN A 481 -20.73 -8.32 12.60
N ALA A 482 -19.81 -7.75 13.39
CA ALA A 482 -20.11 -7.15 14.69
C ALA A 482 -21.07 -5.96 14.61
N PHE A 483 -20.91 -5.08 13.61
CA PHE A 483 -21.81 -3.95 13.42
C PHE A 483 -23.14 -4.37 12.78
N SER A 484 -23.17 -5.34 11.85
CA SER A 484 -24.44 -5.85 11.29
C SER A 484 -25.37 -6.36 12.38
N GLN A 485 -24.87 -7.19 13.30
CA GLN A 485 -25.66 -7.76 14.40
C GLN A 485 -26.24 -6.68 15.34
N ARG A 486 -25.46 -5.60 15.60
CA ARG A 486 -25.88 -4.51 16.51
C ARG A 486 -26.76 -3.46 15.84
N LEU A 487 -26.65 -3.28 14.51
CA LEU A 487 -27.37 -2.25 13.76
C LEU A 487 -28.61 -2.79 13.00
N GLN A 488 -28.77 -4.12 12.93
CA GLN A 488 -29.99 -4.76 12.42
C GLN A 488 -31.30 -4.24 13.04
N PRO A 489 -31.42 -3.97 14.36
CA PRO A 489 -32.65 -3.43 14.96
C PRO A 489 -33.10 -2.08 14.39
N PHE A 490 -32.19 -1.35 13.73
CA PHE A 490 -32.41 -0.01 13.18
C PHE A 490 -32.69 -0.05 11.66
N GLY A 491 -32.74 -1.25 11.05
CA GLY A 491 -32.80 -1.41 9.59
C GLY A 491 -31.52 -0.96 8.84
N VAL A 492 -30.45 -0.65 9.57
CA VAL A 492 -29.21 -0.07 9.03
C VAL A 492 -28.35 -1.14 8.37
N SER A 493 -28.14 -0.99 7.06
CA SER A 493 -27.31 -1.88 6.24
C SER A 493 -25.83 -1.57 6.42
N VAL A 494 -25.08 -2.59 6.85
CA VAL A 494 -23.61 -2.57 6.99
C VAL A 494 -23.01 -3.50 5.93
N ARG A 495 -22.04 -3.04 5.12
CA ARG A 495 -21.38 -3.89 4.12
C ARG A 495 -19.87 -3.65 4.01
N GLU A 496 -19.17 -4.72 3.63
CA GLU A 496 -17.76 -4.68 3.23
C GLU A 496 -17.60 -3.97 1.87
N LEU A 497 -16.58 -3.11 1.77
CA LEU A 497 -16.08 -2.58 0.50
C LEU A 497 -14.55 -2.69 0.48
N THR A 498 -14.01 -3.65 -0.26
CA THR A 498 -12.55 -3.92 -0.32
C THR A 498 -12.08 -4.16 -1.77
N GLY A 499 -10.86 -4.69 -1.95
CA GLY A 499 -10.37 -5.09 -3.26
C GLY A 499 -11.07 -6.33 -3.83
N ASP A 500 -11.56 -7.22 -2.97
CA ASP A 500 -12.18 -8.50 -3.36
C ASP A 500 -13.71 -8.41 -3.36
N ALA A 501 -14.29 -7.70 -2.39
CA ALA A 501 -15.69 -7.33 -2.35
C ALA A 501 -15.91 -5.94 -2.97
N ASN A 502 -16.35 -5.90 -4.23
CA ASN A 502 -16.86 -4.68 -4.88
C ASN A 502 -18.40 -4.66 -4.78
N LEU A 503 -18.96 -3.57 -4.27
CA LEU A 503 -20.40 -3.29 -4.32
C LEU A 503 -20.76 -2.67 -5.68
N THR A 504 -21.95 -2.99 -6.20
CA THR A 504 -22.54 -2.23 -7.31
C THR A 504 -23.03 -0.88 -6.81
N ARG A 505 -23.32 0.06 -7.72
CA ARG A 505 -23.80 1.39 -7.34
C ARG A 505 -25.08 1.33 -6.49
N GLU A 506 -26.06 0.52 -6.89
CA GLU A 506 -27.30 0.34 -6.11
C GLU A 506 -26.97 -0.15 -4.69
N LYS A 507 -26.07 -1.12 -4.58
CA LYS A 507 -25.64 -1.69 -3.29
C LYS A 507 -24.86 -0.73 -2.39
N ILE A 508 -24.25 0.33 -2.94
CA ILE A 508 -23.63 1.43 -2.17
C ILE A 508 -24.73 2.41 -1.73
N GLU A 509 -25.68 2.70 -2.60
CA GLU A 509 -26.83 3.58 -2.29
C GLU A 509 -27.69 2.97 -1.16
N GLU A 510 -27.97 1.65 -1.21
CA GLU A 510 -28.60 0.84 -0.14
C GLU A 510 -27.86 0.82 1.21
N THR A 511 -26.54 1.06 1.24
CA THR A 511 -25.70 0.81 2.43
C THR A 511 -25.41 2.10 3.19
N GLN A 512 -25.75 2.16 4.47
CA GLN A 512 -25.49 3.32 5.33
C GLN A 512 -24.08 3.24 5.93
N VAL A 513 -23.65 2.05 6.41
CA VAL A 513 -22.33 1.87 7.04
C VAL A 513 -21.41 1.07 6.11
N ILE A 514 -20.37 1.74 5.60
CA ILE A 514 -19.39 1.14 4.70
C ILE A 514 -18.10 0.87 5.48
N VAL A 515 -17.73 -0.40 5.61
CA VAL A 515 -16.49 -0.83 6.27
C VAL A 515 -15.45 -1.16 5.21
N THR A 516 -14.29 -0.50 5.27
CA THR A 516 -13.32 -0.43 4.15
C THR A 516 -11.87 -0.31 4.64
N THR A 517 -10.89 -0.45 3.74
CA THR A 517 -9.47 -0.15 4.03
C THR A 517 -9.09 1.24 3.51
N PRO A 518 -8.03 1.90 4.04
CA PRO A 518 -7.61 3.22 3.62
C PRO A 518 -7.42 3.32 2.09
N GLU A 519 -6.72 2.36 1.50
CA GLU A 519 -6.41 2.36 0.06
C GLU A 519 -7.68 2.28 -0.78
N LYS A 520 -8.68 1.49 -0.33
CA LYS A 520 -9.93 1.34 -1.03
C LYS A 520 -10.76 2.63 -0.99
N TRP A 521 -10.83 3.28 0.17
CA TRP A 521 -11.54 4.56 0.31
C TRP A 521 -10.87 5.70 -0.45
N ASP A 522 -9.53 5.74 -0.48
CA ASP A 522 -8.78 6.71 -1.29
C ASP A 522 -8.96 6.45 -2.80
N ILE A 523 -8.93 5.20 -3.27
CA ILE A 523 -9.23 4.85 -4.68
C ILE A 523 -10.65 5.26 -5.11
N ILE A 524 -11.63 5.16 -4.20
CA ILE A 524 -13.02 5.61 -4.40
C ILE A 524 -13.07 7.14 -4.50
N THR A 525 -12.61 7.83 -3.47
CA THR A 525 -12.72 9.30 -3.37
C THR A 525 -11.84 10.04 -4.40
N ARG A 526 -10.84 9.37 -5.00
CA ARG A 526 -10.08 9.85 -6.17
C ARG A 526 -10.87 9.90 -7.48
N LYS A 527 -12.05 9.28 -7.58
CA LYS A 527 -12.84 9.21 -8.82
C LYS A 527 -14.04 10.15 -8.76
N ALA A 528 -13.99 11.21 -9.58
CA ALA A 528 -15.01 12.26 -9.57
C ALA A 528 -16.45 11.79 -9.86
N GLY A 529 -16.65 10.63 -10.50
CA GLY A 529 -17.99 10.05 -10.74
C GLY A 529 -18.64 9.41 -9.52
N GLU A 530 -17.90 9.19 -8.43
CA GLU A 530 -18.39 8.54 -7.20
C GLU A 530 -18.84 9.57 -6.14
N ARG A 531 -18.79 10.88 -6.46
CA ARG A 531 -19.09 12.00 -5.54
C ARG A 531 -20.51 12.01 -4.94
N ALA A 532 -21.51 11.48 -5.65
CA ALA A 532 -22.91 11.55 -5.23
C ALA A 532 -23.18 10.94 -3.84
N TYR A 533 -22.38 9.94 -3.44
CA TYR A 533 -22.49 9.32 -2.12
C TYR A 533 -21.39 9.76 -1.13
N THR A 534 -20.34 10.47 -1.57
CA THR A 534 -19.34 11.08 -0.67
C THR A 534 -19.83 12.39 -0.07
N GLN A 535 -20.86 13.01 -0.64
CA GLN A 535 -21.57 14.15 -0.05
C GLN A 535 -22.49 13.73 1.10
N LEU A 536 -23.05 12.52 1.06
CA LEU A 536 -23.88 11.96 2.14
C LEU A 536 -23.07 11.51 3.37
N VAL A 537 -21.75 11.58 3.34
CA VAL A 537 -20.91 11.15 4.47
C VAL A 537 -21.04 12.14 5.61
N ARG A 538 -21.34 11.64 6.82
CA ARG A 538 -21.49 12.44 8.04
C ARG A 538 -20.53 12.04 9.16
N LEU A 539 -19.95 10.84 9.08
CA LEU A 539 -18.95 10.35 10.03
C LEU A 539 -17.90 9.49 9.32
N VAL A 540 -16.63 9.76 9.61
CA VAL A 540 -15.49 8.91 9.25
C VAL A 540 -14.78 8.46 10.53
N ILE A 541 -14.79 7.15 10.76
CA ILE A 541 -14.05 6.51 11.85
C ILE A 541 -12.74 5.95 11.30
N PHE A 542 -11.62 6.38 11.87
CA PHE A 542 -10.28 5.90 11.57
C PHE A 542 -9.84 4.92 12.67
N ASP A 543 -10.06 3.64 12.43
CA ASP A 543 -9.63 2.59 13.35
C ASP A 543 -8.11 2.38 13.24
N GLU A 544 -7.46 2.26 14.39
CA GLU A 544 -6.01 2.17 14.54
C GLU A 544 -5.22 3.24 13.77
N ILE A 545 -5.62 4.51 13.90
CA ILE A 545 -5.06 5.67 13.17
C ILE A 545 -3.54 5.86 13.32
N HIS A 546 -2.90 5.29 14.35
CA HIS A 546 -1.44 5.20 14.47
C HIS A 546 -0.74 4.46 13.31
N LEU A 547 -1.49 3.82 12.41
CA LEU A 547 -1.06 3.45 11.05
C LEU A 547 -0.45 4.64 10.27
N LEU A 548 -0.70 5.90 10.66
CA LEU A 548 0.05 7.10 10.23
C LEU A 548 1.57 6.91 10.22
N HIS A 549 2.13 6.11 11.15
CA HIS A 549 3.56 5.83 11.22
C HIS A 549 4.06 4.77 10.23
N ASP A 550 3.16 4.00 9.61
CA ASP A 550 3.50 3.01 8.60
C ASP A 550 3.67 3.64 7.21
N THR A 551 4.36 2.93 6.30
CA THR A 551 4.39 3.22 4.86
C THR A 551 3.01 3.43 4.22
N ARG A 552 1.93 2.93 4.84
CA ARG A 552 0.52 3.14 4.44
C ARG A 552 -0.12 4.40 5.04
N GLY A 553 0.48 5.01 6.07
CA GLY A 553 0.06 6.25 6.71
C GLY A 553 -0.24 7.44 5.78
N PRO A 554 0.51 7.66 4.67
CA PRO A 554 0.23 8.73 3.72
C PRO A 554 -1.17 8.64 3.07
N VAL A 555 -1.78 7.46 3.06
CA VAL A 555 -3.15 7.25 2.57
C VAL A 555 -4.17 7.82 3.57
N LEU A 556 -3.95 7.62 4.88
CA LEU A 556 -4.77 8.24 5.92
C LEU A 556 -4.63 9.76 5.92
N GLU A 557 -3.40 10.26 5.75
CA GLU A 557 -3.15 11.70 5.59
C GLU A 557 -3.89 12.30 4.39
N ALA A 558 -3.86 11.63 3.23
CA ALA A 558 -4.58 12.08 2.04
C ALA A 558 -6.11 12.07 2.23
N ILE A 559 -6.66 11.07 2.92
CA ILE A 559 -8.09 11.00 3.22
C ILE A 559 -8.50 12.15 4.16
N VAL A 560 -7.83 12.31 5.31
CA VAL A 560 -8.16 13.36 6.30
C VAL A 560 -8.01 14.75 5.67
N ALA A 561 -6.90 15.02 4.97
CA ALA A 561 -6.68 16.29 4.30
C ALA A 561 -7.77 16.62 3.26
N ARG A 562 -8.23 15.60 2.51
CA ARG A 562 -9.33 15.73 1.54
C ARG A 562 -10.68 15.95 2.24
N THR A 563 -10.96 15.24 3.34
CA THR A 563 -12.21 15.40 4.09
C THR A 563 -12.29 16.77 4.76
N ILE A 564 -11.22 17.26 5.40
CA ILE A 564 -11.22 18.61 5.99
C ILE A 564 -11.38 19.69 4.91
N ARG A 565 -10.66 19.58 3.77
CA ARG A 565 -10.84 20.50 2.64
C ARG A 565 -12.24 20.38 2.01
N GLN A 566 -12.89 19.20 2.07
CA GLN A 566 -14.29 19.05 1.65
C GLN A 566 -15.23 19.81 2.58
N ILE A 567 -15.11 19.64 3.92
CA ILE A 567 -15.91 20.38 4.92
C ILE A 567 -15.81 21.89 4.68
N GLU A 568 -14.59 22.42 4.53
CA GLU A 568 -14.37 23.85 4.29
C GLU A 568 -14.92 24.33 2.93
N MET A 569 -14.93 23.48 1.90
CA MET A 569 -15.45 23.83 0.57
C MET A 569 -16.96 23.63 0.38
N SER A 570 -17.62 22.77 1.15
CA SER A 570 -19.08 22.56 1.08
C SER A 570 -19.86 23.17 2.24
N GLN A 571 -19.18 23.57 3.33
CA GLN A 571 -19.79 23.99 4.59
C GLN A 571 -20.74 22.93 5.19
N GLU A 572 -20.51 21.65 4.87
CA GLU A 572 -21.21 20.51 5.47
C GLU A 572 -20.30 19.85 6.52
N HIS A 573 -20.80 19.66 7.74
CA HIS A 573 -20.05 18.97 8.80
C HIS A 573 -19.86 17.49 8.46
N ILE A 574 -18.63 17.00 8.65
CA ILE A 574 -18.29 15.57 8.61
C ILE A 574 -17.47 15.26 9.85
N ARG A 575 -18.06 14.52 10.77
CA ARG A 575 -17.45 14.15 12.05
C ARG A 575 -16.26 13.21 11.84
N LEU A 576 -15.14 13.50 12.48
CA LEU A 576 -13.92 12.68 12.44
C LEU A 576 -13.68 12.01 13.80
N VAL A 577 -13.52 10.68 13.80
CA VAL A 577 -13.26 9.89 15.01
C VAL A 577 -12.01 9.04 14.81
N GLY A 578 -10.92 9.39 15.49
CA GLY A 578 -9.70 8.59 15.55
C GLY A 578 -9.71 7.60 16.71
N LEU A 579 -9.44 6.33 16.44
CA LEU A 579 -9.20 5.31 17.45
C LEU A 579 -7.73 4.86 17.34
N SER A 580 -7.00 4.82 18.45
CA SER A 580 -5.55 4.58 18.43
C SER A 580 -5.09 3.72 19.59
N ALA A 581 -3.95 3.04 19.42
CA ALA A 581 -3.09 2.71 20.54
C ALA A 581 -2.49 3.99 21.17
N THR A 582 -2.15 3.92 22.45
CA THR A 582 -1.40 4.96 23.16
C THR A 582 0.07 4.98 22.73
N LEU A 583 0.41 5.93 21.87
CA LEU A 583 1.78 6.22 21.42
C LEU A 583 2.00 7.76 21.45
N PRO A 584 3.25 8.25 21.58
CA PRO A 584 3.55 9.68 21.59
C PRO A 584 3.18 10.40 20.28
N ASN A 585 3.12 11.73 20.34
CA ASN A 585 2.59 12.64 19.32
C ASN A 585 1.05 12.57 19.16
N TYR A 586 0.31 11.99 20.12
CA TYR A 586 -1.17 11.96 20.07
C TYR A 586 -1.81 13.35 20.03
N GLU A 587 -1.19 14.36 20.64
CA GLU A 587 -1.60 15.78 20.55
C GLU A 587 -1.51 16.31 19.10
N ASP A 588 -0.49 15.89 18.35
CA ASP A 588 -0.32 16.29 16.95
C ASP A 588 -1.34 15.58 16.05
N VAL A 589 -1.70 14.33 16.38
CA VAL A 589 -2.78 13.60 15.72
C VAL A 589 -4.14 14.27 16.01
N ALA A 590 -4.34 14.82 17.21
CA ALA A 590 -5.52 15.60 17.55
C ALA A 590 -5.63 16.88 16.70
N VAL A 591 -4.54 17.67 16.62
CA VAL A 591 -4.47 18.89 15.77
C VAL A 591 -4.72 18.58 14.29
N PHE A 592 -4.19 17.44 13.80
CA PHE A 592 -4.42 16.94 12.45
C PHE A 592 -5.88 16.53 12.19
N LEU A 593 -6.55 15.89 13.15
CA LEU A 593 -7.99 15.56 13.08
C LEU A 593 -8.93 16.74 13.42
N ARG A 594 -8.40 17.94 13.69
CA ARG A 594 -9.18 19.10 14.21
C ARG A 594 -9.92 18.79 15.52
N VAL A 595 -9.37 17.92 16.35
CA VAL A 595 -9.88 17.57 17.68
C VAL A 595 -9.42 18.62 18.69
N LYS A 596 -10.37 19.23 19.42
CA LYS A 596 -10.09 20.17 20.51
C LYS A 596 -9.51 19.42 21.72
N PRO A 597 -8.28 19.69 22.17
CA PRO A 597 -7.65 18.94 23.27
C PRO A 597 -8.45 18.92 24.58
N GLU A 598 -9.25 19.95 24.82
CA GLU A 598 -9.99 20.21 26.05
C GLU A 598 -11.32 19.43 26.12
N ARG A 599 -11.80 18.93 24.98
CA ARG A 599 -13.10 18.24 24.86
C ARG A 599 -13.00 16.86 24.20
N GLY A 600 -12.29 16.77 23.08
CA GLY A 600 -12.33 15.60 22.20
C GLY A 600 -11.11 14.67 22.31
N LEU A 601 -10.09 15.01 23.10
CA LEU A 601 -8.88 14.20 23.23
C LEU A 601 -8.91 13.36 24.52
N PHE A 602 -8.92 12.04 24.37
CA PHE A 602 -8.93 11.10 25.50
C PHE A 602 -7.77 10.11 25.42
N VAL A 603 -6.96 10.05 26.49
CA VAL A 603 -5.73 9.24 26.53
C VAL A 603 -5.73 8.35 27.77
N PHE A 604 -5.70 7.04 27.54
CA PHE A 604 -5.83 6.01 28.57
C PHE A 604 -4.57 5.12 28.57
N GLY A 605 -3.71 5.27 29.58
CA GLY A 605 -2.45 4.52 29.67
C GLY A 605 -2.63 2.99 29.73
N ASN A 606 -1.54 2.23 29.56
CA ASN A 606 -1.54 0.76 29.54
C ASN A 606 -2.20 0.11 30.78
N HIS A 607 -2.28 0.84 31.90
CA HIS A 607 -3.01 0.45 33.11
C HIS A 607 -4.54 0.37 32.95
N TYR A 608 -5.13 0.89 31.86
CA TYR A 608 -6.55 0.70 31.51
C TYR A 608 -6.83 -0.58 30.71
N ARG A 609 -5.82 -1.39 30.38
CA ARG A 609 -6.02 -2.68 29.69
C ARG A 609 -6.92 -3.61 30.56
N PRO A 610 -7.97 -4.25 30.01
CA PRO A 610 -8.90 -5.05 30.82
C PRO A 610 -8.24 -6.20 31.59
N VAL A 611 -7.28 -6.87 30.95
CA VAL A 611 -6.41 -7.87 31.58
C VAL A 611 -4.99 -7.29 31.64
N PRO A 612 -4.41 -7.06 32.84
CA PRO A 612 -3.04 -6.58 32.99
C PRO A 612 -2.01 -7.47 32.27
N LEU A 613 -1.01 -6.87 31.61
CA LEU A 613 -0.08 -7.60 30.75
C LEU A 613 1.35 -7.59 31.33
N LYS A 614 1.83 -8.76 31.77
CA LYS A 614 3.28 -9.00 31.97
C LYS A 614 3.94 -9.13 30.60
N GLN A 615 5.09 -8.50 30.40
CA GLN A 615 5.81 -8.54 29.13
C GLN A 615 7.23 -9.08 29.33
N THR A 616 7.65 -10.04 28.50
CA THR A 616 9.01 -10.58 28.49
C THR A 616 9.61 -10.37 27.11
N TYR A 617 10.80 -9.76 27.05
CA TYR A 617 11.53 -9.50 25.81
C TYR A 617 12.84 -10.27 25.82
N ILE A 618 13.06 -11.11 24.80
CA ILE A 618 14.24 -11.98 24.72
C ILE A 618 15.08 -11.61 23.50
N GLY A 619 16.19 -10.92 23.74
CA GLY A 619 17.12 -10.47 22.71
C GLY A 619 18.27 -11.46 22.52
N ILE A 620 18.21 -12.28 21.46
CA ILE A 620 19.23 -13.31 21.19
C ILE A 620 20.52 -12.65 20.71
N LYS A 621 21.64 -13.01 21.38
CA LYS A 621 22.99 -12.48 21.14
C LYS A 621 23.73 -13.20 20.00
N ASP A 622 23.26 -14.38 19.60
CA ASP A 622 23.97 -15.25 18.65
C ASP A 622 23.97 -14.70 17.21
N LYS A 623 25.15 -14.32 16.72
CA LYS A 623 25.31 -13.67 15.40
C LYS A 623 25.17 -14.67 14.24
N LYS A 624 25.48 -15.95 14.44
CA LYS A 624 25.40 -16.99 13.39
C LYS A 624 23.97 -17.49 13.25
N ALA A 625 23.38 -17.34 12.07
CA ALA A 625 21.96 -17.62 11.80
C ALA A 625 21.49 -19.01 12.30
N ILE A 626 22.24 -20.09 12.02
CA ILE A 626 21.89 -21.45 12.46
C ILE A 626 21.85 -21.56 13.99
N ARG A 627 22.82 -20.95 14.69
CA ARG A 627 22.82 -20.94 16.17
C ARG A 627 21.67 -20.12 16.72
N ARG A 628 21.43 -18.93 16.17
CA ARG A 628 20.30 -18.07 16.53
C ARG A 628 18.96 -18.78 16.38
N TYR A 629 18.77 -19.53 15.29
CA TYR A 629 17.56 -20.33 15.07
C TYR A 629 17.41 -21.44 16.12
N ASN A 630 18.48 -22.19 16.41
CA ASN A 630 18.44 -23.23 17.45
C ASN A 630 18.12 -22.62 18.82
N THR A 631 18.87 -21.60 19.26
CA THR A 631 18.62 -20.88 20.52
C THR A 631 17.21 -20.30 20.59
N MET A 632 16.65 -19.82 19.48
CA MET A 632 15.26 -19.36 19.41
C MET A 632 14.26 -20.50 19.66
N ASN A 633 14.51 -21.70 19.13
CA ASN A 633 13.69 -22.88 19.39
C ASN A 633 13.83 -23.36 20.84
N ASP A 634 15.06 -23.42 21.37
CA ASP A 634 15.37 -23.83 22.74
C ASP A 634 14.64 -22.95 23.76
N VAL A 635 14.76 -21.63 23.61
CA VAL A 635 14.06 -20.63 24.45
C VAL A 635 12.55 -20.67 24.26
N THR A 636 12.05 -20.91 23.03
CA THR A 636 10.60 -21.06 22.82
C THR A 636 10.08 -22.25 23.62
N TYR A 637 10.79 -23.39 23.59
CA TYR A 637 10.44 -24.57 24.37
C TYR A 637 10.51 -24.29 25.89
N GLU A 638 11.55 -23.60 26.37
CA GLU A 638 11.67 -23.20 27.79
C GLU A 638 10.44 -22.39 28.25
N LYS A 639 10.06 -21.34 27.51
CA LYS A 639 8.93 -20.46 27.87
C LYS A 639 7.55 -21.11 27.67
N VAL A 640 7.43 -22.10 26.77
CA VAL A 640 6.23 -22.95 26.68
C VAL A 640 6.15 -23.89 27.89
N LEU A 641 7.26 -24.47 28.34
CA LEU A 641 7.32 -25.37 29.49
C LEU A 641 7.05 -24.64 30.83
N GLU A 642 7.40 -23.35 30.95
CA GLU A 642 6.99 -22.50 32.09
C GLU A 642 5.45 -22.43 32.26
N CYS A 643 4.70 -22.53 31.15
CA CYS A 643 3.23 -22.43 31.12
C CYS A 643 2.49 -23.78 31.13
N ALA A 644 3.19 -24.88 30.83
CA ALA A 644 2.59 -26.22 30.65
C ALA A 644 1.76 -26.65 31.86
N GLY A 645 0.55 -27.15 31.60
CA GLY A 645 -0.39 -27.66 32.61
C GLY A 645 -1.06 -26.58 33.46
N LYS A 646 -0.82 -25.30 33.16
CA LYS A 646 -1.43 -24.14 33.84
C LYS A 646 -2.23 -23.28 32.88
N ASN A 647 -1.63 -22.97 31.73
CA ASN A 647 -2.10 -21.90 30.84
C ASN A 647 -1.90 -22.26 29.37
N GLN A 648 -2.90 -21.98 28.54
CA GLN A 648 -2.80 -22.10 27.09
C GLN A 648 -1.77 -21.12 26.51
N VAL A 649 -1.04 -21.56 25.50
CA VAL A 649 0.00 -20.79 24.82
C VAL A 649 -0.31 -20.63 23.32
N LEU A 650 -0.35 -19.39 22.85
CA LEU A 650 -0.50 -19.04 21.44
C LEU A 650 0.84 -18.55 20.88
N ILE A 651 1.45 -19.30 19.96
CA ILE A 651 2.78 -19.01 19.40
C ILE A 651 2.65 -18.46 17.98
N PHE A 652 3.09 -17.22 17.76
CA PHE A 652 3.10 -16.59 16.43
C PHE A 652 4.43 -16.78 15.70
N VAL A 653 4.34 -17.17 14.43
CA VAL A 653 5.47 -17.38 13.50
C VAL A 653 5.17 -16.87 12.08
N HIS A 654 6.21 -16.68 11.28
CA HIS A 654 6.15 -15.86 10.06
C HIS A 654 6.00 -16.62 8.75
N SER A 655 5.76 -17.94 8.79
CA SER A 655 5.38 -18.70 7.60
C SER A 655 4.55 -19.95 7.92
N ARG A 656 3.77 -20.40 6.92
CA ARG A 656 2.96 -21.63 6.99
C ARG A 656 3.78 -22.92 7.08
N LYS A 657 5.07 -22.88 6.71
CA LYS A 657 6.00 -24.00 6.91
C LYS A 657 6.63 -23.96 8.32
N GLU A 658 6.65 -22.79 8.97
CA GLU A 658 7.25 -22.60 10.29
C GLU A 658 6.29 -22.94 11.43
N THR A 659 4.97 -22.83 11.22
CA THR A 659 3.94 -23.28 12.19
C THR A 659 4.08 -24.77 12.49
N VAL A 660 4.06 -25.59 11.44
CA VAL A 660 4.20 -27.06 11.52
C VAL A 660 5.55 -27.45 12.12
N LYS A 661 6.65 -26.84 11.65
CA LYS A 661 7.99 -27.09 12.19
C LYS A 661 8.12 -26.75 13.68
N THR A 662 7.52 -25.63 14.11
CA THR A 662 7.60 -25.19 15.51
C THR A 662 6.74 -26.07 16.40
N ALA A 663 5.51 -26.41 15.97
CA ALA A 663 4.64 -27.30 16.72
C ALA A 663 5.26 -28.70 16.88
N LYS A 664 5.74 -29.30 15.78
CA LYS A 664 6.42 -30.60 15.80
C LYS A 664 7.70 -30.55 16.63
N PHE A 665 8.57 -29.53 16.48
CA PHE A 665 9.76 -29.38 17.34
C PHE A 665 9.43 -29.33 18.84
N ILE A 666 8.38 -28.61 19.25
CA ILE A 666 8.00 -28.51 20.67
C ILE A 666 7.45 -29.86 21.17
N CYS A 667 6.64 -30.55 20.37
CA CYS A 667 6.13 -31.88 20.67
C CYS A 667 7.27 -32.92 20.77
N ASP A 668 8.18 -32.95 19.79
CA ASP A 668 9.38 -33.79 19.76
C ASP A 668 10.28 -33.54 20.97
N ALA A 669 10.48 -32.28 21.34
CA ALA A 669 11.27 -31.90 22.52
C ALA A 669 10.57 -32.26 23.84
N ALA A 670 9.24 -32.22 23.90
CA ALA A 670 8.45 -32.63 25.07
C ALA A 670 8.43 -34.15 25.24
N LEU A 671 8.45 -34.92 24.15
CA LEU A 671 8.66 -36.37 24.13
C LEU A 671 10.09 -36.72 24.59
N GLN A 672 11.11 -36.10 23.99
CA GLN A 672 12.53 -36.38 24.30
C GLN A 672 12.95 -36.04 25.73
N LYS A 673 12.22 -35.15 26.42
CA LYS A 673 12.50 -34.71 27.80
C LYS A 673 11.48 -35.22 28.82
N ASP A 674 10.58 -36.12 28.42
CA ASP A 674 9.47 -36.65 29.21
C ASP A 674 8.64 -35.56 29.95
N THR A 675 8.36 -34.46 29.25
CA THR A 675 7.49 -33.39 29.77
C THR A 675 6.11 -33.40 29.13
N LEU A 676 5.84 -34.30 28.18
CA LEU A 676 4.58 -34.35 27.46
C LEU A 676 3.33 -34.48 28.37
N PRO A 677 3.34 -35.30 29.45
CA PRO A 677 2.19 -35.39 30.38
C PRO A 677 1.87 -34.09 31.14
N ARG A 678 2.76 -33.09 31.10
CA ARG A 678 2.48 -31.76 31.67
C ARG A 678 1.56 -30.92 30.80
N PHE A 679 1.48 -31.19 29.50
CA PHE A 679 0.56 -30.50 28.60
C PHE A 679 -0.84 -31.11 28.70
N LEU A 680 -0.94 -32.41 28.45
CA LEU A 680 -2.20 -33.14 28.46
C LEU A 680 -2.14 -34.26 29.49
N GLN A 681 -3.02 -34.22 30.50
CA GLN A 681 -3.10 -35.27 31.51
C GLN A 681 -3.65 -36.57 30.90
N SER A 682 -3.06 -37.70 31.26
CA SER A 682 -3.29 -39.01 30.63
C SER A 682 -4.76 -39.45 30.57
N PHE A 683 -5.55 -39.06 31.58
CA PHE A 683 -6.96 -39.44 31.79
C PHE A 683 -7.92 -38.23 31.69
N SER A 684 -7.56 -37.19 30.92
CA SER A 684 -8.45 -36.04 30.71
C SER A 684 -9.43 -36.30 29.56
N ALA A 685 -10.71 -35.96 29.75
CA ALA A 685 -11.73 -36.04 28.68
C ALA A 685 -11.33 -35.21 27.42
N SER A 686 -10.58 -34.12 27.60
CA SER A 686 -9.95 -33.37 26.50
C SER A 686 -9.10 -34.25 25.58
N ARG A 687 -8.47 -35.32 26.07
CA ARG A 687 -7.67 -36.24 25.25
C ARG A 687 -8.54 -37.08 24.32
N GLU A 688 -9.65 -37.60 24.82
CA GLU A 688 -10.59 -38.42 24.05
C GLU A 688 -11.27 -37.56 22.97
N ILE A 689 -11.70 -36.34 23.33
CA ILE A 689 -12.23 -35.34 22.39
C ILE A 689 -11.20 -35.00 21.31
N LEU A 690 -9.97 -34.66 21.68
CA LEU A 690 -8.90 -34.33 20.73
C LEU A 690 -8.55 -35.51 19.81
N GLN A 691 -8.63 -36.74 20.29
CA GLN A 691 -8.31 -37.93 19.50
C GLN A 691 -9.45 -38.35 18.57
N ALA A 692 -10.71 -38.15 18.96
CA ALA A 692 -11.86 -38.31 18.07
C ALA A 692 -11.86 -37.24 16.96
N GLU A 693 -11.69 -35.97 17.31
CA GLU A 693 -11.64 -34.86 16.35
C GLU A 693 -10.40 -34.90 15.45
N ALA A 694 -9.28 -35.47 15.93
CA ALA A 694 -8.12 -35.75 15.08
C ALA A 694 -8.48 -36.63 13.88
N GLU A 695 -9.42 -37.57 14.00
CA GLU A 695 -9.81 -38.41 12.87
C GLU A 695 -10.70 -37.69 11.84
N ALA A 696 -11.53 -36.73 12.28
CA ALA A 696 -12.36 -35.89 11.41
C ALA A 696 -11.55 -34.86 10.58
N VAL A 697 -10.35 -34.51 11.04
CA VAL A 697 -9.46 -33.53 10.39
C VAL A 697 -8.84 -34.06 9.10
N LYS A 698 -8.78 -33.21 8.06
CA LYS A 698 -8.30 -33.58 6.71
C LYS A 698 -6.81 -33.31 6.49
N THR A 699 -6.19 -32.57 7.40
CA THR A 699 -4.77 -32.19 7.32
C THR A 699 -3.90 -33.10 8.17
N GLN A 700 -3.01 -33.89 7.56
CA GLN A 700 -2.14 -34.84 8.26
C GLN A 700 -1.31 -34.18 9.38
N ASP A 701 -0.74 -32.99 9.13
CA ASP A 701 0.05 -32.26 10.14
C ASP A 701 -0.76 -31.91 11.42
N LEU A 702 -2.09 -31.89 11.36
CA LEU A 702 -2.96 -31.75 12.53
C LEU A 702 -3.30 -33.10 13.17
N LYS A 703 -3.53 -34.17 12.39
CA LYS A 703 -3.67 -35.55 12.91
C LYS A 703 -2.48 -35.94 13.78
N ASP A 704 -1.27 -35.57 13.33
CA ASP A 704 -0.01 -35.84 14.03
C ASP A 704 0.16 -35.07 15.37
N LEU A 705 -0.64 -34.02 15.62
CA LEU A 705 -0.43 -33.06 16.71
C LEU A 705 -1.57 -32.98 17.73
N LEU A 706 -2.83 -33.09 17.26
CA LEU A 706 -4.02 -32.91 18.10
C LEU A 706 -4.10 -33.88 19.29
N PRO A 707 -3.80 -35.20 19.16
CA PRO A 707 -3.82 -36.14 20.30
C PRO A 707 -2.86 -35.79 21.45
N TYR A 708 -1.92 -34.87 21.21
CA TYR A 708 -0.94 -34.39 22.18
C TYR A 708 -1.30 -33.01 22.78
N GLY A 709 -2.42 -32.41 22.39
CA GLY A 709 -2.82 -31.05 22.81
C GLY A 709 -2.14 -29.93 22.02
N PHE A 710 -1.49 -30.24 20.90
CA PHE A 710 -0.83 -29.28 20.01
C PHE A 710 -1.65 -29.06 18.74
N ALA A 711 -1.64 -27.84 18.20
CA ALA A 711 -2.28 -27.56 16.91
C ALA A 711 -1.56 -26.47 16.12
N VAL A 712 -1.89 -26.37 14.83
CA VAL A 712 -1.42 -25.31 13.92
C VAL A 712 -2.59 -24.56 13.30
N HIS A 713 -2.44 -23.26 13.07
CA HIS A 713 -3.46 -22.45 12.38
C HIS A 713 -2.84 -21.49 11.37
N HIS A 714 -3.24 -21.61 10.10
CA HIS A 714 -2.89 -20.62 9.07
C HIS A 714 -3.86 -20.64 7.91
N ALA A 715 -3.95 -19.54 7.16
CA ALA A 715 -4.82 -19.39 5.99
C ALA A 715 -4.58 -20.40 4.82
N GLY A 716 -3.57 -21.27 4.92
CA GLY A 716 -3.39 -22.42 4.02
C GLY A 716 -4.16 -23.69 4.39
N LEU A 717 -4.78 -23.75 5.58
CA LEU A 717 -5.62 -24.87 6.02
C LEU A 717 -7.04 -24.76 5.42
N PRO A 718 -7.76 -25.89 5.24
CA PRO A 718 -9.19 -25.88 4.93
C PRO A 718 -10.00 -25.05 5.94
N ARG A 719 -11.15 -24.49 5.53
CA ARG A 719 -12.01 -23.69 6.42
C ARG A 719 -12.61 -24.54 7.55
N THR A 720 -12.88 -25.82 7.29
CA THR A 720 -13.32 -26.83 8.28
C THR A 720 -12.29 -26.97 9.38
N ASP A 721 -11.07 -27.37 9.00
CA ASP A 721 -9.96 -27.66 9.91
C ASP A 721 -9.57 -26.42 10.72
N ARG A 722 -9.67 -25.22 10.13
CA ARG A 722 -9.48 -23.95 10.88
C ARG A 722 -10.56 -23.70 11.91
N LYS A 723 -11.84 -23.83 11.56
CA LYS A 723 -12.92 -23.59 12.54
C LYS A 723 -12.80 -24.59 13.70
N LEU A 724 -12.55 -25.86 13.40
CA LEU A 724 -12.37 -26.89 14.43
C LEU A 724 -11.19 -26.58 15.37
N VAL A 725 -10.05 -26.07 14.84
CA VAL A 725 -8.92 -25.61 15.68
C VAL A 725 -9.22 -24.30 16.43
N GLU A 726 -10.07 -23.42 15.90
CA GLU A 726 -10.56 -22.22 16.57
C GLU A 726 -11.48 -22.60 17.76
N ASP A 727 -12.46 -23.49 17.52
CA ASP A 727 -13.41 -24.01 18.51
C ASP A 727 -12.68 -24.79 19.63
N LEU A 728 -11.88 -25.82 19.29
CA LEU A 728 -11.13 -26.65 20.25
C LEU A 728 -10.09 -25.89 21.09
N PHE A 729 -9.68 -24.69 20.66
CA PHE A 729 -8.83 -23.80 21.45
C PHE A 729 -9.65 -22.89 22.36
N ALA A 730 -10.83 -22.42 21.94
CA ALA A 730 -11.75 -21.68 22.79
C ALA A 730 -12.24 -22.55 23.97
N ASP A 731 -12.58 -23.82 23.69
CA ASP A 731 -13.02 -24.83 24.67
C ASP A 731 -11.86 -25.40 25.51
N ARG A 732 -10.65 -24.85 25.36
CA ARG A 732 -9.44 -25.16 26.14
C ARG A 732 -8.88 -26.57 26.02
N HIS A 733 -9.32 -27.37 25.05
CA HIS A 733 -8.73 -28.69 24.81
C HIS A 733 -7.30 -28.57 24.27
N ILE A 734 -7.08 -27.71 23.26
CA ILE A 734 -5.74 -27.42 22.72
C ILE A 734 -4.95 -26.54 23.70
N GLN A 735 -3.76 -27.01 24.10
CA GLN A 735 -2.88 -26.30 25.05
C GLN A 735 -1.88 -25.39 24.35
N VAL A 736 -1.35 -25.80 23.19
CA VAL A 736 -0.35 -25.02 22.44
C VAL A 736 -0.78 -24.90 20.98
N LEU A 737 -1.13 -23.68 20.57
CA LEU A 737 -1.53 -23.34 19.21
C LEU A 737 -0.43 -22.54 18.51
N VAL A 738 0.08 -23.01 17.39
CA VAL A 738 1.09 -22.30 16.60
C VAL A 738 0.48 -21.71 15.33
N SER A 739 0.49 -20.38 15.21
CA SER A 739 -0.22 -19.66 14.15
C SER A 739 0.61 -18.62 13.40
N THR A 740 0.15 -18.22 12.23
CA THR A 740 0.64 -17.03 11.52
C THR A 740 -0.12 -15.77 11.98
N ALA A 741 0.52 -14.60 11.92
CA ALA A 741 -0.04 -13.31 12.38
C ALA A 741 -1.49 -13.01 11.88
N THR A 742 -1.91 -13.59 10.76
CA THR A 742 -3.29 -13.59 10.26
C THR A 742 -4.37 -13.93 11.30
N LEU A 743 -4.08 -14.78 12.29
CA LEU A 743 -5.04 -15.11 13.35
C LEU A 743 -5.28 -13.94 14.30
N ALA A 744 -4.23 -13.19 14.66
CA ALA A 744 -4.37 -12.01 15.52
C ALA A 744 -5.27 -10.93 14.92
N TRP A 745 -5.45 -10.95 13.59
CA TRP A 745 -6.12 -9.94 12.78
C TRP A 745 -7.53 -10.30 12.28
N GLY A 746 -7.99 -11.54 12.46
CA GLY A 746 -9.25 -12.01 11.85
C GLY A 746 -10.01 -13.10 12.60
N VAL A 747 -9.58 -13.44 13.82
CA VAL A 747 -10.34 -14.29 14.75
C VAL A 747 -10.14 -13.72 16.16
N ASN A 748 -11.23 -13.55 16.92
CA ASN A 748 -11.14 -13.12 18.32
C ASN A 748 -10.79 -14.30 19.26
N LEU A 749 -9.59 -14.83 19.11
CA LEU A 749 -9.10 -16.00 19.88
C LEU A 749 -7.96 -15.58 20.85
N PRO A 750 -8.29 -15.11 22.07
CA PRO A 750 -7.29 -14.79 23.09
C PRO A 750 -6.74 -16.04 23.80
N ALA A 751 -5.52 -15.93 24.32
CA ALA A 751 -4.84 -16.97 25.11
C ALA A 751 -4.17 -16.34 26.33
N HIS A 752 -4.00 -17.05 27.45
CA HIS A 752 -3.31 -16.50 28.62
C HIS A 752 -1.88 -16.04 28.25
N THR A 753 -1.10 -16.92 27.62
CA THR A 753 0.26 -16.64 27.19
C THR A 753 0.34 -16.52 25.66
N VAL A 754 1.00 -15.46 25.16
CA VAL A 754 1.35 -15.31 23.74
C VAL A 754 2.87 -15.28 23.60
N ILE A 755 3.41 -16.01 22.62
CA ILE A 755 4.84 -16.00 22.28
C ILE A 755 5.01 -15.59 20.81
N ILE A 756 5.72 -14.50 20.55
CA ILE A 756 6.14 -14.08 19.21
C ILE A 756 7.54 -14.65 18.97
N LYS A 757 7.63 -15.74 18.19
CA LYS A 757 8.88 -16.46 17.92
C LYS A 757 9.60 -15.85 16.73
N GLY A 758 10.59 -15.00 17.02
CA GLY A 758 11.29 -14.21 16.02
C GLY A 758 10.45 -13.02 15.55
N THR A 759 11.08 -12.04 14.92
CA THR A 759 10.41 -10.81 14.45
C THR A 759 10.67 -10.49 12.97
N GLN A 760 11.37 -11.37 12.26
CA GLN A 760 11.74 -11.16 10.86
C GLN A 760 10.70 -11.76 9.90
N VAL A 761 10.21 -10.95 8.97
CA VAL A 761 9.31 -11.34 7.87
C VAL A 761 9.97 -11.07 6.53
N TYR A 762 9.57 -11.82 5.50
CA TYR A 762 9.95 -11.50 4.13
C TYR A 762 8.92 -10.52 3.54
N LEU A 763 9.37 -9.34 3.09
CA LEU A 763 8.53 -8.33 2.45
C LEU A 763 8.85 -8.23 0.94
N PRO A 764 7.97 -8.73 0.04
CA PRO A 764 8.13 -8.61 -1.41
C PRO A 764 8.35 -7.18 -1.90
N GLU A 765 7.68 -6.22 -1.28
CA GLU A 765 7.76 -4.78 -1.62
C GLU A 765 9.17 -4.19 -1.43
N LYS A 766 9.91 -4.70 -0.44
CA LYS A 766 11.32 -4.35 -0.18
C LYS A 766 12.29 -5.37 -0.79
N GLY A 767 11.79 -6.46 -1.37
CA GLY A 767 12.56 -7.60 -1.89
C GLY A 767 13.38 -8.38 -0.84
N ALA A 768 13.20 -8.07 0.44
CA ALA A 768 14.14 -8.37 1.51
C ALA A 768 13.45 -8.84 2.80
N TRP A 769 14.25 -9.40 3.71
CA TRP A 769 13.83 -9.64 5.09
C TRP A 769 13.83 -8.31 5.87
N SER A 770 12.74 -8.06 6.60
CA SER A 770 12.49 -6.87 7.41
C SER A 770 11.99 -7.30 8.77
N GLU A 771 12.16 -6.45 9.78
CA GLU A 771 11.41 -6.59 11.02
C GLU A 771 9.91 -6.40 10.77
N LEU A 772 9.09 -7.01 11.64
CA LEU A 772 7.63 -6.87 11.71
C LEU A 772 7.20 -5.41 11.88
N SER A 773 5.99 -5.09 11.42
CA SER A 773 5.38 -3.80 11.72
C SER A 773 5.07 -3.68 13.23
N PRO A 774 5.11 -2.46 13.79
CA PRO A 774 4.63 -2.20 15.16
C PRO A 774 3.19 -2.69 15.37
N MET A 775 2.38 -2.58 14.32
CA MET A 775 0.97 -2.93 14.32
C MET A 775 0.74 -4.44 14.53
N ASP A 776 1.51 -5.28 13.83
CA ASP A 776 1.43 -6.73 14.00
C ASP A 776 1.84 -7.15 15.42
N ILE A 777 2.87 -6.53 15.99
CA ILE A 777 3.30 -6.78 17.37
C ILE A 777 2.21 -6.41 18.37
N LEU A 778 1.63 -5.21 18.25
CA LEU A 778 0.57 -4.72 19.15
C LEU A 778 -0.71 -5.57 19.08
N GLN A 779 -1.07 -6.10 17.90
CA GLN A 779 -2.23 -6.99 17.77
C GLN A 779 -1.95 -8.41 18.26
N MET A 780 -0.77 -8.98 17.97
CA MET A 780 -0.38 -10.29 18.49
C MET A 780 -0.27 -10.29 20.02
N MET A 781 0.43 -9.31 20.62
CA MET A 781 0.46 -9.14 22.09
C MET A 781 -0.91 -8.73 22.65
N GLY A 782 -1.77 -8.10 21.83
CA GLY A 782 -3.16 -7.82 22.14
C GLY A 782 -3.98 -9.06 22.52
N ARG A 783 -3.65 -10.25 21.97
CA ARG A 783 -4.33 -11.52 22.27
C ARG A 783 -3.91 -12.19 23.59
N ALA A 784 -2.96 -11.61 24.34
CA ALA A 784 -2.49 -12.18 25.62
C ALA A 784 -3.38 -11.79 26.82
N GLY A 785 -3.87 -12.77 27.57
CA GLY A 785 -4.84 -12.62 28.66
C GLY A 785 -6.28 -12.57 28.12
N ARG A 786 -7.07 -13.59 28.47
CA ARG A 786 -8.48 -13.75 28.10
C ARG A 786 -9.35 -12.93 29.06
N PRO A 787 -10.18 -11.98 28.58
CA PRO A 787 -11.18 -11.31 29.41
C PRO A 787 -12.08 -12.30 30.15
N GLN A 788 -12.61 -11.92 31.32
CA GLN A 788 -13.41 -12.74 32.25
C GLN A 788 -12.69 -13.96 32.87
N TYR A 789 -11.68 -14.53 32.21
CA TYR A 789 -11.05 -15.78 32.61
C TYR A 789 -9.67 -15.64 33.26
N ASP A 790 -8.84 -14.70 32.78
CA ASP A 790 -7.45 -14.55 33.24
C ASP A 790 -7.30 -13.28 34.08
N THR A 791 -6.70 -13.39 35.27
CA THR A 791 -6.38 -12.25 36.15
C THR A 791 -5.21 -11.40 35.64
N GLY A 792 -4.41 -11.96 34.73
CA GLY A 792 -3.32 -11.31 34.02
C GLY A 792 -2.95 -12.11 32.77
N GLY A 793 -2.36 -11.45 31.77
CA GLY A 793 -1.81 -12.09 30.58
C GLY A 793 -0.30 -12.01 30.56
N HIS A 794 0.36 -12.88 29.79
CA HIS A 794 1.81 -12.86 29.60
C HIS A 794 2.16 -12.85 28.11
N ALA A 795 2.75 -11.77 27.62
CA ALA A 795 3.28 -11.70 26.26
C ALA A 795 4.81 -11.84 26.27
N ILE A 796 5.34 -12.70 25.41
CA ILE A 796 6.76 -13.02 25.28
C ILE A 796 7.18 -12.71 23.83
N LEU A 797 8.18 -11.86 23.64
CA LEU A 797 8.69 -11.45 22.33
C LEU A 797 10.15 -11.89 22.19
N ILE A 798 10.42 -12.81 21.27
CA ILE A 798 11.76 -13.34 21.02
C ILE A 798 12.31 -12.71 19.73
N THR A 799 13.42 -12.00 19.82
CA THR A 799 13.98 -11.19 18.72
C THR A 799 15.52 -11.21 18.70
N GLN A 800 16.15 -10.46 17.81
CA GLN A 800 17.59 -10.23 17.83
C GLN A 800 17.92 -9.16 18.87
N HIS A 801 19.06 -9.28 19.56
CA HIS A 801 19.46 -8.33 20.61
C HIS A 801 19.54 -6.86 20.13
N SER A 802 19.78 -6.61 18.83
CA SER A 802 19.75 -5.26 18.24
C SER A 802 18.37 -4.60 18.27
N GLU A 803 17.29 -5.37 18.09
CA GLU A 803 15.92 -4.84 17.96
C GLU A 803 15.21 -4.70 19.31
N LEU A 804 15.85 -5.19 20.39
CA LEU A 804 15.29 -5.23 21.73
C LEU A 804 14.82 -3.83 22.20
N GLN A 805 15.62 -2.80 21.92
CA GLN A 805 15.29 -1.41 22.27
C GLN A 805 14.08 -0.86 21.49
N PHE A 806 13.89 -1.27 20.22
CA PHE A 806 12.76 -0.84 19.40
C PHE A 806 11.43 -1.38 19.95
N TYR A 807 11.35 -2.69 20.21
CA TYR A 807 10.14 -3.30 20.75
C TYR A 807 9.84 -2.89 22.21
N LEU A 808 10.87 -2.63 23.01
CA LEU A 808 10.70 -2.01 24.33
C LEU A 808 10.13 -0.58 24.22
N SER A 809 10.54 0.21 23.23
CA SER A 809 9.98 1.55 22.98
C SER A 809 8.51 1.51 22.59
N LEU A 810 8.16 0.62 21.65
CA LEU A 810 6.80 0.45 21.13
C LEU A 810 5.77 0.20 22.24
N ASN A 811 5.95 -0.89 22.98
CA ASN A 811 4.93 -1.38 23.90
C ASN A 811 4.85 -0.58 25.21
N ASN A 812 5.91 0.17 25.55
CA ASN A 812 5.96 1.08 26.70
C ASN A 812 5.65 2.54 26.29
N GLN A 813 4.83 2.74 25.27
CA GLN A 813 4.26 4.03 24.87
C GLN A 813 5.31 5.10 24.50
N GLN A 814 6.41 4.72 23.84
CA GLN A 814 7.56 5.60 23.58
C GLN A 814 8.00 5.70 22.12
N LEU A 815 7.43 4.91 21.20
CA LEU A 815 7.67 5.05 19.76
C LEU A 815 6.77 6.16 19.16
N PRO A 816 7.29 7.34 18.79
CA PRO A 816 6.45 8.48 18.38
C PRO A 816 5.83 8.26 16.99
N ILE A 817 4.58 8.71 16.80
CA ILE A 817 3.91 8.63 15.50
C ILE A 817 4.49 9.72 14.58
N GLU A 818 5.26 9.32 13.56
CA GLU A 818 5.86 10.24 12.56
C GLU A 818 5.27 10.02 11.16
N SER A 819 5.12 11.09 10.36
CA SER A 819 4.58 11.03 9.00
C SER A 819 5.56 10.39 8.01
N GLN A 820 5.04 9.53 7.13
CA GLN A 820 5.79 8.94 6.01
C GLN A 820 5.49 9.63 4.66
N MET A 821 4.69 10.71 4.63
CA MET A 821 4.13 11.34 3.42
C MET A 821 5.18 11.70 2.36
N ILE A 822 6.36 12.18 2.78
CA ILE A 822 7.44 12.64 1.89
C ILE A 822 7.75 11.63 0.76
N GLN A 823 7.77 10.32 1.06
CA GLN A 823 8.10 9.28 0.08
C GLN A 823 7.05 9.15 -1.04
N CYS A 824 5.79 9.46 -0.75
CA CYS A 824 4.66 9.33 -1.67
C CYS A 824 4.06 10.68 -2.11
N LEU A 825 4.63 11.80 -1.65
CA LEU A 825 4.11 13.15 -1.85
C LEU A 825 3.75 13.48 -3.32
N PRO A 826 4.57 13.12 -4.35
CA PRO A 826 4.16 13.32 -5.75
C PRO A 826 2.89 12.55 -6.13
N ASP A 827 2.77 11.27 -5.74
CA ASP A 827 1.63 10.41 -6.09
C ASP A 827 0.33 10.84 -5.37
N MET A 828 0.46 11.41 -4.16
CA MET A 828 -0.67 12.00 -3.41
C MET A 828 -1.08 13.36 -3.96
N LEU A 829 -0.12 14.25 -4.24
CA LEU A 829 -0.40 15.56 -4.84
C LEU A 829 -1.01 15.45 -6.24
N ASN A 830 -0.59 14.46 -7.05
CA ASN A 830 -1.23 14.15 -8.32
C ASN A 830 -2.71 13.76 -8.15
N ALA A 831 -3.08 13.11 -7.05
CA ALA A 831 -4.47 12.71 -6.80
C ALA A 831 -5.40 13.93 -6.67
N GLU A 832 -4.97 14.94 -5.92
CA GLU A 832 -5.70 16.20 -5.73
C GLU A 832 -5.74 17.06 -7.00
N ILE A 833 -4.65 17.07 -7.78
CA ILE A 833 -4.62 17.71 -9.11
C ILE A 833 -5.59 17.01 -10.08
N VAL A 834 -5.76 15.68 -9.98
CA VAL A 834 -6.74 14.92 -10.76
C VAL A 834 -8.18 15.19 -10.32
N LEU A 835 -8.42 15.37 -9.02
CA LEU A 835 -9.72 15.76 -8.47
C LEU A 835 -10.10 17.22 -8.78
N GLY A 836 -9.11 18.05 -9.13
CA GLY A 836 -9.27 19.48 -9.39
C GLY A 836 -9.43 20.33 -8.12
N SER A 837 -9.10 19.77 -6.95
CA SER A 837 -8.95 20.46 -5.67
C SER A 837 -7.66 21.29 -5.62
N VAL A 838 -6.62 20.86 -6.33
CA VAL A 838 -5.36 21.59 -6.51
C VAL A 838 -5.19 22.03 -7.96
N ARG A 839 -5.11 23.34 -8.21
CA ARG A 839 -4.97 23.94 -9.56
C ARG A 839 -3.74 24.85 -9.70
N SER A 840 -3.18 25.27 -8.58
CA SER A 840 -2.01 26.13 -8.48
C SER A 840 -0.98 25.60 -7.47
N ARG A 841 0.25 26.13 -7.53
CA ARG A 841 1.27 25.95 -6.48
C ARG A 841 0.77 26.42 -5.10
N GLU A 842 -0.08 27.44 -5.06
CA GLU A 842 -0.68 27.95 -3.81
C GLU A 842 -1.71 26.97 -3.24
N ASP A 843 -2.57 26.37 -4.06
CA ASP A 843 -3.47 25.29 -3.63
C ASP A 843 -2.71 24.09 -3.07
N ALA A 844 -1.54 23.78 -3.64
CA ALA A 844 -0.70 22.65 -3.22
C ALA A 844 -0.05 22.91 -1.85
N VAL A 845 0.34 24.16 -1.57
CA VAL A 845 0.83 24.58 -0.26
C VAL A 845 -0.31 24.61 0.76
N HIS A 846 -1.50 25.08 0.38
CA HIS A 846 -2.69 25.03 1.22
C HIS A 846 -3.07 23.57 1.54
N TRP A 847 -3.05 22.68 0.56
CA TRP A 847 -3.30 21.25 0.76
C TRP A 847 -2.28 20.59 1.71
N LEU A 848 -0.99 20.95 1.63
CA LEU A 848 0.00 20.50 2.60
C LEU A 848 -0.37 20.89 4.04
N GLY A 849 -0.98 22.06 4.26
CA GLY A 849 -1.40 22.56 5.58
C GLY A 849 -2.41 21.69 6.34
N TYR A 850 -3.09 20.74 5.67
CA TYR A 850 -3.99 19.77 6.30
C TYR A 850 -3.33 18.41 6.60
N THR A 851 -2.08 18.19 6.16
CA THR A 851 -1.40 16.91 6.32
C THR A 851 -0.82 16.74 7.72
N TYR A 852 -0.68 15.49 8.19
CA TYR A 852 0.02 15.19 9.44
C TYR A 852 1.51 15.54 9.31
N LEU A 853 2.08 15.40 8.11
CA LEU A 853 3.40 15.91 7.74
C LEU A 853 3.59 17.38 8.14
N TYR A 854 2.64 18.26 7.86
CA TYR A 854 2.77 19.69 8.20
C TYR A 854 2.81 19.92 9.72
N VAL A 855 1.91 19.28 10.48
CA VAL A 855 1.92 19.37 11.95
C VAL A 855 3.25 18.87 12.52
N ARG A 856 3.79 17.76 11.99
CA ARG A 856 5.07 17.20 12.44
C ARG A 856 6.29 18.00 11.96
N MET A 857 6.24 18.67 10.81
CA MET A 857 7.28 19.62 10.38
C MET A 857 7.36 20.84 11.31
N LEU A 858 6.22 21.36 11.78
CA LEU A 858 6.20 22.46 12.77
C LEU A 858 6.74 22.01 14.13
N LYS A 859 6.37 20.80 14.59
CA LYS A 859 6.71 20.27 15.92
C LYS A 859 8.14 19.68 16.01
N ALA A 860 8.68 19.15 14.92
CA ALA A 860 10.00 18.50 14.87
C ALA A 860 10.80 18.85 13.59
N PRO A 861 11.01 20.14 13.26
CA PRO A 861 11.54 20.58 11.97
C PRO A 861 12.88 19.92 11.56
N SER A 862 13.77 19.70 12.54
CA SER A 862 15.07 19.05 12.29
C SER A 862 14.97 17.58 11.86
N LEU A 863 13.89 16.88 12.22
CA LEU A 863 13.66 15.48 11.83
C LEU A 863 13.25 15.38 10.35
N TYR A 864 12.48 16.35 9.87
CA TYR A 864 11.97 16.42 8.49
C TYR A 864 12.90 17.18 7.54
N GLY A 865 14.13 17.49 7.96
CA GLY A 865 15.13 18.15 7.11
C GLY A 865 14.85 19.63 6.83
N VAL A 866 14.14 20.32 7.74
CA VAL A 866 13.95 21.78 7.68
C VAL A 866 15.23 22.49 8.15
N PRO A 867 15.83 23.41 7.37
CA PRO A 867 16.97 24.22 7.81
C PRO A 867 16.65 25.06 9.06
N PRO A 868 17.48 25.04 10.11
CA PRO A 868 17.25 25.83 11.34
C PRO A 868 17.11 27.34 11.08
N GLU A 869 17.78 27.85 10.05
CA GLU A 869 17.69 29.25 9.60
C GLU A 869 16.27 29.64 9.17
N LEU A 870 15.50 28.71 8.58
CA LEU A 870 14.10 28.96 8.20
C LEU A 870 13.18 28.93 9.42
N VAL A 871 13.41 28.05 10.40
CA VAL A 871 12.58 27.95 11.62
C VAL A 871 12.59 29.26 12.42
N LEU A 872 13.68 30.01 12.38
CA LEU A 872 13.80 31.32 13.04
C LEU A 872 13.08 32.46 12.29
N GLY A 873 13.01 32.39 10.96
CA GLY A 873 12.41 33.45 10.12
C GLY A 873 10.97 33.20 9.66
N ASP A 874 10.52 31.94 9.66
CA ASP A 874 9.26 31.47 9.10
C ASP A 874 8.62 30.44 10.03
N LYS A 875 7.92 30.93 11.07
CA LYS A 875 7.26 30.10 12.11
C LYS A 875 6.17 29.17 11.55
N LEU A 876 5.61 29.47 10.38
CA LEU A 876 4.59 28.68 9.72
C LEU A 876 5.17 27.75 8.64
N LEU A 877 6.49 27.80 8.39
CA LEU A 877 7.19 27.03 7.36
C LEU A 877 6.60 27.19 5.95
N GLU A 878 5.97 28.33 5.65
CA GLU A 878 5.37 28.62 4.35
C GLU A 878 6.38 28.45 3.21
N GLN A 879 7.57 29.04 3.35
CA GLN A 879 8.61 29.03 2.32
C GLN A 879 9.21 27.63 2.14
N TYR A 880 9.23 26.82 3.20
CA TYR A 880 9.61 25.41 3.11
C TYR A 880 8.54 24.60 2.38
N CYS A 881 7.26 24.81 2.71
CA CYS A 881 6.12 24.16 2.03
C CYS A 881 6.03 24.55 0.54
N ILE A 882 6.30 25.81 0.19
CA ILE A 882 6.43 26.27 -1.21
C ILE A 882 7.54 25.49 -1.93
N ASN A 883 8.72 25.36 -1.32
CA ASN A 883 9.85 24.64 -1.92
C ASN A 883 9.59 23.13 -2.04
N LEU A 884 8.86 22.55 -1.07
CA LEU A 884 8.46 21.14 -1.04
C LEU A 884 7.42 20.83 -2.14
N ALA A 885 6.35 21.62 -2.21
CA ALA A 885 5.30 21.51 -3.22
C ALA A 885 5.87 21.73 -4.64
N ASP A 886 6.66 22.78 -4.84
CA ASP A 886 7.30 23.07 -6.14
C ASP A 886 8.24 21.93 -6.60
N SER A 887 8.92 21.24 -5.65
CA SER A 887 9.76 20.07 -5.96
C SER A 887 8.94 18.82 -6.33
N ALA A 888 7.78 18.62 -5.70
CA ALA A 888 6.84 17.57 -6.10
C ALA A 888 6.20 17.86 -7.48
N LEU A 889 5.78 19.10 -7.73
CA LEU A 889 5.24 19.54 -9.02
C LEU A 889 6.26 19.41 -10.16
N LYS A 890 7.51 19.85 -9.97
CA LYS A 890 8.63 19.61 -10.90
C LYS A 890 8.86 18.13 -11.20
N THR A 891 8.56 17.24 -10.25
CA THR A 891 8.70 15.79 -10.41
C THR A 891 7.54 15.19 -11.22
N LEU A 892 6.31 15.65 -10.99
CA LEU A 892 5.14 15.24 -11.78
C LEU A 892 5.18 15.76 -13.23
N ASP A 893 5.66 17.00 -13.43
CA ASP A 893 5.87 17.65 -14.73
C ASP A 893 6.89 16.87 -15.58
N ARG A 894 8.05 16.54 -14.99
CA ARG A 894 9.08 15.68 -15.61
C ARG A 894 8.56 14.29 -16.00
N HIS A 895 7.59 13.76 -15.26
CA HIS A 895 7.00 12.44 -15.51
C HIS A 895 5.73 12.50 -16.39
N PHE A 896 5.37 13.68 -16.92
CA PHE A 896 4.21 13.92 -17.80
C PHE A 896 2.82 13.67 -17.16
N LEU A 897 2.72 13.58 -15.83
CA LEU A 897 1.43 13.44 -15.13
C LEU A 897 0.66 14.78 -15.09
N ILE A 898 1.39 15.90 -15.08
CA ILE A 898 0.86 17.27 -15.13
C ILE A 898 1.63 18.08 -16.19
N LYS A 899 1.10 19.26 -16.55
CA LYS A 899 1.87 20.36 -17.14
C LYS A 899 1.96 21.47 -16.09
N TYR A 900 3.17 21.94 -15.78
CA TYR A 900 3.39 22.90 -14.71
C TYR A 900 4.14 24.16 -15.20
N ASP A 901 3.45 25.31 -15.26
CA ASP A 901 4.13 26.58 -15.47
C ASP A 901 4.78 27.06 -14.17
N LYS A 902 6.10 26.84 -14.07
CA LYS A 902 6.95 27.25 -12.95
C LYS A 902 6.85 28.77 -12.66
N ARG A 903 6.55 29.60 -13.66
CA ARG A 903 6.46 31.07 -13.54
C ARG A 903 5.15 31.50 -12.87
N THR A 904 3.99 31.14 -13.43
CA THR A 904 2.67 31.49 -12.84
C THR A 904 2.25 30.59 -11.68
N GLY A 905 2.87 29.41 -11.55
CA GLY A 905 2.42 28.38 -10.59
C GLY A 905 1.20 27.59 -11.07
N THR A 906 0.72 27.80 -12.29
CA THR A 906 -0.48 27.14 -12.84
C THR A 906 -0.22 25.66 -13.14
N ILE A 907 -1.18 24.80 -12.80
CA ILE A 907 -1.12 23.36 -13.00
C ILE A 907 -2.26 22.89 -13.92
N HIS A 908 -1.94 22.06 -14.91
CA HIS A 908 -2.95 21.35 -15.70
C HIS A 908 -2.73 19.84 -15.64
N VAL A 909 -3.77 19.08 -15.27
CA VAL A 909 -3.76 17.61 -15.24
C VAL A 909 -3.63 17.02 -16.66
N THR A 910 -2.79 15.98 -16.86
CA THR A 910 -2.78 15.22 -18.12
C THR A 910 -3.63 13.96 -18.04
N ALA A 911 -3.92 13.34 -19.19
CA ALA A 911 -4.52 12.02 -19.24
C ALA A 911 -3.70 10.96 -18.46
N MET A 912 -2.37 11.07 -18.45
CA MET A 912 -1.48 10.15 -17.74
C MET A 912 -1.58 10.34 -16.22
N GLY A 913 -1.70 11.58 -15.73
CA GLY A 913 -1.96 11.87 -14.32
C GLY A 913 -3.29 11.26 -13.82
N ARG A 914 -4.35 11.34 -14.64
CA ARG A 914 -5.65 10.71 -14.33
C ARG A 914 -5.54 9.19 -14.21
N VAL A 915 -4.87 8.53 -15.16
CA VAL A 915 -4.60 7.07 -15.11
C VAL A 915 -3.82 6.72 -13.84
N ALA A 916 -2.76 7.46 -13.53
CA ALA A 916 -1.93 7.25 -12.34
C ALA A 916 -2.76 7.26 -11.05
N SER A 917 -3.63 8.27 -10.89
CA SER A 917 -4.50 8.43 -9.73
C SER A 917 -5.58 7.34 -9.66
N HIS A 918 -6.32 7.12 -10.74
CA HIS A 918 -7.48 6.20 -10.77
C HIS A 918 -7.11 4.73 -10.54
N TYR A 919 -5.89 4.33 -10.93
CA TYR A 919 -5.38 2.96 -10.79
C TYR A 919 -4.28 2.81 -9.74
N TYR A 920 -3.95 3.87 -8.99
CA TYR A 920 -3.00 3.79 -7.88
C TYR A 920 -1.59 3.33 -8.32
N ILE A 921 -1.09 3.93 -9.41
CA ILE A 921 0.19 3.60 -10.05
C ILE A 921 1.20 4.72 -9.81
N LYS A 922 2.43 4.37 -9.43
CA LYS A 922 3.50 5.34 -9.13
C LYS A 922 3.86 6.19 -10.36
N HIS A 923 4.15 7.48 -10.15
CA HIS A 923 4.59 8.40 -11.19
C HIS A 923 5.83 7.91 -11.96
N GLN A 924 6.70 7.10 -11.33
CA GLN A 924 7.87 6.47 -11.94
C GLN A 924 7.46 5.44 -13.00
N THR A 925 6.48 4.58 -12.69
CA THR A 925 5.95 3.55 -13.59
C THR A 925 5.25 4.16 -14.80
N ILE A 926 4.49 5.24 -14.61
CA ILE A 926 3.83 5.95 -15.71
C ILE A 926 4.83 6.61 -16.67
N ALA A 927 5.98 7.09 -16.18
CA ALA A 927 7.04 7.60 -17.04
C ALA A 927 7.67 6.48 -17.91
N VAL A 928 7.98 5.32 -17.31
CA VAL A 928 8.47 4.12 -18.03
C VAL A 928 7.47 3.69 -19.12
N TYR A 929 6.18 3.73 -18.84
CA TYR A 929 5.15 3.42 -19.84
C TYR A 929 5.04 4.49 -20.93
N ASN A 930 5.20 5.78 -20.59
CA ASN A 930 5.18 6.86 -21.57
C ASN A 930 6.34 6.75 -22.57
N GLU A 931 7.52 6.32 -22.10
CA GLU A 931 8.73 6.13 -22.89
C GLU A 931 8.69 4.85 -23.77
N HIS A 932 8.16 3.75 -23.24
CA HIS A 932 8.27 2.44 -23.89
C HIS A 932 7.00 1.91 -24.57
N LEU A 933 5.79 2.41 -24.24
CA LEU A 933 4.57 1.98 -24.94
C LEU A 933 4.58 2.47 -26.40
N LYS A 934 4.48 1.53 -27.34
CA LYS A 934 4.39 1.77 -28.79
C LYS A 934 3.24 0.95 -29.38
N PRO A 935 2.53 1.41 -30.42
CA PRO A 935 1.34 0.72 -30.94
C PRO A 935 1.59 -0.69 -31.49
N THR A 936 2.84 -1.00 -31.84
CA THR A 936 3.28 -2.28 -32.44
C THR A 936 3.74 -3.34 -31.45
N LEU A 937 3.71 -3.08 -30.13
CA LEU A 937 4.24 -4.00 -29.12
C LEU A 937 3.61 -5.39 -29.18
N SER A 938 4.47 -6.41 -29.14
CA SER A 938 4.07 -7.82 -28.98
C SER A 938 3.75 -8.16 -27.52
N ASP A 939 3.04 -9.25 -27.27
CA ASP A 939 2.69 -9.70 -25.92
C ASP A 939 3.94 -10.03 -25.07
N ILE A 940 5.00 -10.49 -25.71
CA ILE A 940 6.35 -10.67 -25.14
C ILE A 940 6.89 -9.35 -24.55
N GLU A 941 6.76 -8.26 -25.30
CA GLU A 941 7.27 -6.94 -24.91
C GLU A 941 6.33 -6.21 -23.96
N LEU A 942 5.01 -6.47 -24.06
CA LEU A 942 4.01 -6.00 -23.12
C LEU A 942 4.20 -6.61 -21.72
N LEU A 943 4.49 -7.91 -21.63
CA LEU A 943 4.87 -8.58 -20.38
C LEU A 943 6.26 -8.15 -19.88
N ARG A 944 7.21 -7.85 -20.77
CA ARG A 944 8.50 -7.25 -20.35
C ARG A 944 8.29 -5.85 -19.77
N LEU A 945 7.48 -5.01 -20.40
CA LEU A 945 7.18 -3.65 -19.94
C LEU A 945 6.41 -3.65 -18.62
N PHE A 946 5.43 -4.54 -18.47
CA PHE A 946 4.80 -4.84 -17.18
C PHE A 946 5.84 -5.12 -16.08
N SER A 947 6.90 -5.85 -16.43
CA SER A 947 7.95 -6.26 -15.49
C SER A 947 8.99 -5.18 -15.18
N LEU A 948 8.96 -4.04 -15.88
CA LEU A 948 9.77 -2.85 -15.60
C LEU A 948 9.08 -1.85 -14.65
N SER A 949 7.90 -2.19 -14.12
CA SER A 949 7.12 -1.32 -13.24
C SER A 949 7.84 -1.04 -11.92
N SER A 950 7.82 0.23 -11.46
CA SER A 950 8.52 0.67 -10.24
C SER A 950 7.90 0.15 -8.94
N GLU A 951 6.73 -0.48 -9.01
CA GLU A 951 6.18 -1.35 -7.97
C GLU A 951 7.09 -2.56 -7.69
N PHE A 952 7.77 -3.11 -8.70
CA PHE A 952 8.63 -4.30 -8.57
C PHE A 952 10.13 -4.00 -8.43
N LYS A 953 10.51 -2.71 -8.42
CA LYS A 953 11.89 -2.19 -8.44
C LYS A 953 12.87 -2.85 -7.47
N TYR A 954 12.39 -3.31 -6.30
CA TYR A 954 13.23 -3.87 -5.24
C TYR A 954 13.30 -5.39 -5.24
N MET A 955 12.55 -6.10 -6.07
CA MET A 955 12.54 -7.57 -6.09
C MET A 955 13.86 -8.14 -6.66
N PRO A 956 14.70 -8.82 -5.86
CA PRO A 956 15.93 -9.43 -6.38
C PRO A 956 15.63 -10.78 -7.04
N VAL A 957 16.58 -11.28 -7.81
CA VAL A 957 16.74 -12.71 -8.06
C VAL A 957 17.75 -13.27 -7.05
N ARG A 958 17.44 -14.41 -6.42
CA ARG A 958 18.27 -15.06 -5.40
C ARG A 958 18.95 -16.30 -5.95
N GLU A 959 20.17 -16.61 -5.48
CA GLU A 959 20.91 -17.78 -5.98
C GLU A 959 20.15 -19.11 -5.75
N GLU A 960 19.44 -19.25 -4.63
CA GLU A 960 18.65 -20.45 -4.31
C GLU A 960 17.41 -20.63 -5.20
N GLU A 961 16.92 -19.58 -5.85
CA GLU A 961 15.66 -19.62 -6.63
C GLU A 961 15.92 -19.62 -8.16
N LYS A 962 17.16 -19.35 -8.62
CA LYS A 962 17.53 -19.33 -10.05
C LYS A 962 17.24 -20.64 -10.79
N LEU A 963 17.52 -21.80 -10.18
CA LEU A 963 17.31 -23.10 -10.80
C LEU A 963 15.82 -23.45 -10.96
N GLU A 964 14.98 -22.97 -10.03
CA GLU A 964 13.52 -23.05 -10.17
C GLU A 964 13.04 -22.08 -11.25
N LEU A 965 13.53 -20.83 -11.24
CA LEU A 965 13.19 -19.80 -12.22
C LEU A 965 13.55 -20.18 -13.66
N GLN A 966 14.71 -20.78 -13.92
CA GLN A 966 15.11 -21.24 -15.25
C GLN A 966 14.15 -22.31 -15.78
N ARG A 967 13.82 -23.33 -14.97
CA ARG A 967 12.83 -24.38 -15.31
C ARG A 967 11.43 -23.82 -15.55
N LEU A 968 11.11 -22.64 -15.01
CA LEU A 968 9.86 -21.93 -15.27
C LEU A 968 9.94 -21.11 -16.56
N MET A 969 11.08 -20.48 -16.88
CA MET A 969 11.31 -19.81 -18.17
C MET A 969 11.14 -20.77 -19.36
N GLU A 970 11.56 -22.02 -19.19
CA GLU A 970 11.41 -23.11 -20.18
C GLU A 970 9.95 -23.63 -20.31
N ARG A 971 9.02 -23.20 -19.43
CA ARG A 971 7.65 -23.73 -19.32
C ARG A 971 6.53 -22.68 -19.42
N VAL A 972 6.86 -21.39 -19.45
CA VAL A 972 5.87 -20.31 -19.63
C VAL A 972 5.52 -20.13 -21.11
N PRO A 973 4.24 -19.90 -21.47
CA PRO A 973 3.82 -19.95 -22.87
C PRO A 973 4.23 -18.73 -23.70
N ILE A 974 4.52 -17.58 -23.10
CA ILE A 974 4.99 -16.37 -23.80
C ILE A 974 6.50 -16.23 -23.53
N PRO A 975 7.37 -16.27 -24.57
CA PRO A 975 8.83 -16.21 -24.38
C PRO A 975 9.31 -14.98 -23.60
N VAL A 976 10.25 -15.18 -22.68
CA VAL A 976 10.78 -14.12 -21.80
C VAL A 976 12.12 -13.61 -22.35
N LYS A 977 12.12 -12.37 -22.90
CA LYS A 977 13.33 -11.68 -23.36
C LYS A 977 14.15 -11.12 -22.18
N GLY A 978 15.05 -11.94 -21.61
CA GLY A 978 16.01 -11.54 -20.56
C GLY A 978 16.83 -12.71 -20.00
N SER A 979 17.79 -12.44 -19.10
CA SER A 979 18.49 -13.49 -18.33
C SER A 979 17.63 -13.96 -17.15
N PRO A 980 17.70 -15.23 -16.68
CA PRO A 980 17.18 -15.62 -15.38
C PRO A 980 17.74 -14.79 -14.20
N ASP A 981 18.92 -14.17 -14.34
CA ASP A 981 19.46 -13.25 -13.32
C ASP A 981 18.75 -11.88 -13.27
N GLU A 982 17.94 -11.54 -14.28
CA GLU A 982 17.31 -10.23 -14.40
C GLU A 982 15.98 -10.17 -13.60
N PRO A 983 15.79 -9.19 -12.70
CA PRO A 983 14.52 -8.99 -11.99
C PRO A 983 13.28 -8.90 -12.88
N SER A 984 13.41 -8.32 -14.08
CA SER A 984 12.30 -8.21 -15.03
C SER A 984 11.88 -9.60 -15.56
N SER A 985 12.82 -10.50 -15.84
CA SER A 985 12.54 -11.89 -16.20
C SER A 985 11.80 -12.60 -15.09
N LYS A 986 12.24 -12.43 -13.83
CA LYS A 986 11.58 -13.02 -12.67
C LYS A 986 10.12 -12.55 -12.56
N VAL A 987 9.86 -11.24 -12.58
CA VAL A 987 8.49 -10.70 -12.49
C VAL A 987 7.60 -11.23 -13.63
N ASN A 988 8.13 -11.29 -14.86
CA ASN A 988 7.42 -11.82 -16.03
C ASN A 988 7.03 -13.30 -15.81
N VAL A 989 8.00 -14.14 -15.46
CA VAL A 989 7.80 -15.58 -15.22
C VAL A 989 6.80 -15.81 -14.08
N LEU A 990 6.86 -15.03 -13.00
CA LEU A 990 5.93 -15.17 -11.88
C LEU A 990 4.49 -14.81 -12.25
N LEU A 991 4.28 -13.79 -13.09
CA LEU A 991 2.95 -13.48 -13.62
C LEU A 991 2.42 -14.61 -14.51
N GLN A 992 3.26 -15.13 -15.42
CA GLN A 992 2.86 -16.22 -16.31
C GLN A 992 2.63 -17.54 -15.55
N ALA A 993 3.44 -17.84 -14.53
CA ALA A 993 3.27 -19.00 -13.64
C ALA A 993 1.97 -18.90 -12.83
N TYR A 994 1.60 -17.70 -12.38
CA TYR A 994 0.32 -17.44 -11.72
C TYR A 994 -0.87 -17.75 -12.64
N ILE A 995 -0.90 -17.20 -13.86
CA ILE A 995 -1.97 -17.44 -14.86
C ILE A 995 -2.04 -18.93 -15.22
N SER A 996 -0.89 -19.56 -15.43
CA SER A 996 -0.74 -20.99 -15.74
C SER A 996 -1.04 -21.93 -14.57
N LYS A 997 -1.32 -21.41 -13.37
CA LYS A 997 -1.57 -22.16 -12.12
C LYS A 997 -0.42 -23.11 -11.72
N LEU A 998 0.82 -22.77 -12.07
CA LEU A 998 1.98 -23.57 -11.67
C LEU A 998 2.17 -23.53 -10.14
N LYS A 999 2.72 -24.60 -9.58
CA LYS A 999 3.14 -24.69 -8.18
C LYS A 999 4.60 -24.24 -8.08
N LEU A 1000 4.92 -23.53 -7.00
CA LEU A 1000 6.27 -23.06 -6.66
C LEU A 1000 6.70 -23.67 -5.32
N GLU A 1001 7.97 -24.01 -5.18
CA GLU A 1001 8.54 -24.67 -4.00
C GLU A 1001 9.05 -23.64 -2.96
N GLY A 1002 9.71 -22.58 -3.45
CA GLY A 1002 10.29 -21.51 -2.66
C GLY A 1002 9.28 -20.59 -1.97
N PHE A 1003 9.42 -20.38 -0.65
CA PHE A 1003 8.54 -19.48 0.10
C PHE A 1003 8.64 -18.01 -0.34
N ALA A 1004 9.86 -17.51 -0.58
CA ALA A 1004 10.06 -16.16 -1.06
C ALA A 1004 9.50 -15.97 -2.48
N MET A 1005 9.72 -16.95 -3.38
CA MET A 1005 9.15 -16.94 -4.73
C MET A 1005 7.61 -16.97 -4.73
N MET A 1006 6.98 -17.74 -3.83
CA MET A 1006 5.53 -17.73 -3.60
C MET A 1006 5.02 -16.36 -3.15
N ALA A 1007 5.71 -15.69 -2.22
CA ALA A 1007 5.34 -14.37 -1.74
C ALA A 1007 5.53 -13.30 -2.84
N ASP A 1008 6.60 -13.39 -3.61
CA ASP A 1008 6.88 -12.54 -4.77
C ASP A 1008 5.79 -12.70 -5.85
N MET A 1009 5.37 -13.94 -6.16
CA MET A 1009 4.25 -14.20 -7.08
C MET A 1009 2.94 -13.58 -6.61
N VAL A 1010 2.61 -13.66 -5.32
CA VAL A 1010 1.39 -13.06 -4.75
C VAL A 1010 1.44 -11.53 -4.85
N TYR A 1011 2.60 -10.91 -4.61
CA TYR A 1011 2.77 -9.46 -4.75
C TYR A 1011 2.64 -8.99 -6.22
N VAL A 1012 3.23 -9.73 -7.16
CA VAL A 1012 3.07 -9.50 -8.60
C VAL A 1012 1.60 -9.63 -8.99
N GLN A 1013 0.91 -10.70 -8.60
CA GLN A 1013 -0.53 -10.91 -8.83
C GLN A 1013 -1.37 -9.73 -8.32
N GLN A 1014 -1.19 -9.33 -7.06
CA GLN A 1014 -1.98 -8.26 -6.42
C GLN A 1014 -1.78 -6.90 -7.10
N SER A 1015 -0.59 -6.64 -7.63
CA SER A 1015 -0.30 -5.43 -8.39
C SER A 1015 -0.73 -5.53 -9.86
N ALA A 1016 -0.81 -6.74 -10.42
CA ALA A 1016 -0.98 -6.96 -11.86
C ALA A 1016 -2.29 -6.39 -12.43
N SER A 1017 -3.42 -6.61 -11.73
CA SER A 1017 -4.73 -6.15 -12.19
C SER A 1017 -4.79 -4.62 -12.37
N ARG A 1018 -4.32 -3.85 -11.38
CA ARG A 1018 -4.31 -2.37 -11.47
C ARG A 1018 -3.33 -1.86 -12.53
N ILE A 1019 -2.16 -2.49 -12.63
CA ILE A 1019 -1.12 -2.12 -13.60
C ILE A 1019 -1.58 -2.38 -15.05
N LEU A 1020 -2.05 -3.58 -15.36
CA LEU A 1020 -2.49 -3.93 -16.72
C LEU A 1020 -3.69 -3.09 -17.14
N ARG A 1021 -4.58 -2.76 -16.20
CA ARG A 1021 -5.71 -1.86 -16.47
C ARG A 1021 -5.28 -0.41 -16.73
N ALA A 1022 -4.22 0.06 -16.08
CA ALA A 1022 -3.63 1.37 -16.38
C ALA A 1022 -2.97 1.39 -17.78
N ILE A 1023 -2.25 0.33 -18.16
CA ILE A 1023 -1.69 0.18 -19.51
C ILE A 1023 -2.82 0.17 -20.56
N PHE A 1024 -3.90 -0.59 -20.32
CA PHE A 1024 -5.09 -0.61 -21.16
C PHE A 1024 -5.69 0.79 -21.37
N ASP A 1025 -5.91 1.55 -20.29
CA ASP A 1025 -6.50 2.89 -20.38
C ASP A 1025 -5.57 3.89 -21.10
N ILE A 1026 -4.24 3.75 -20.98
CA ILE A 1026 -3.27 4.52 -21.78
C ILE A 1026 -3.38 4.17 -23.26
N CYS A 1027 -3.41 2.88 -23.62
CA CYS A 1027 -3.52 2.43 -25.01
C CYS A 1027 -4.84 2.85 -25.66
N LEU A 1028 -5.95 2.73 -24.92
CA LEU A 1028 -7.28 3.16 -25.36
C LEU A 1028 -7.32 4.67 -25.63
N ARG A 1029 -6.81 5.49 -24.70
CA ARG A 1029 -6.73 6.97 -24.86
C ARG A 1029 -5.79 7.43 -25.98
N ARG A 1030 -4.85 6.58 -26.42
CA ARG A 1030 -3.97 6.82 -27.58
C ARG A 1030 -4.55 6.30 -28.90
N GLY A 1031 -5.72 5.67 -28.89
CA GLY A 1031 -6.33 5.05 -30.08
C GLY A 1031 -5.63 3.78 -30.57
N TRP A 1032 -4.78 3.16 -29.74
CA TRP A 1032 -3.94 2.03 -30.14
C TRP A 1032 -4.69 0.70 -30.03
N ALA A 1033 -5.69 0.52 -30.90
CA ALA A 1033 -6.69 -0.55 -30.84
C ALA A 1033 -6.10 -1.96 -30.61
N GLN A 1034 -5.10 -2.38 -31.39
CA GLN A 1034 -4.47 -3.70 -31.24
C GLN A 1034 -3.83 -3.90 -29.86
N LEU A 1035 -3.12 -2.89 -29.34
CA LEU A 1035 -2.48 -2.97 -28.02
C LEU A 1035 -3.50 -2.83 -26.89
N ALA A 1036 -4.59 -2.09 -27.10
CA ALA A 1036 -5.73 -2.04 -26.18
C ALA A 1036 -6.44 -3.41 -26.08
N ILE A 1037 -6.60 -4.14 -27.19
CA ILE A 1037 -7.14 -5.50 -27.18
C ILE A 1037 -6.21 -6.45 -26.41
N ARG A 1038 -4.90 -6.47 -26.73
CA ARG A 1038 -3.90 -7.30 -26.03
C ARG A 1038 -3.82 -7.03 -24.52
N SER A 1039 -3.76 -5.76 -24.12
CA SER A 1039 -3.73 -5.39 -22.70
C SER A 1039 -5.03 -5.70 -21.96
N LEU A 1040 -6.19 -5.63 -22.64
CA LEU A 1040 -7.47 -6.09 -22.09
C LEU A 1040 -7.53 -7.62 -21.95
N GLN A 1041 -6.98 -8.36 -22.90
CA GLN A 1041 -6.85 -9.83 -22.83
C GLN A 1041 -6.01 -10.22 -21.61
N LEU A 1042 -4.81 -9.63 -21.43
CA LEU A 1042 -3.98 -9.86 -20.25
C LEU A 1042 -4.68 -9.49 -18.92
N CYS A 1043 -5.49 -8.43 -18.88
CA CYS A 1043 -6.32 -8.12 -17.71
C CYS A 1043 -7.27 -9.27 -17.36
N ASN A 1044 -7.96 -9.80 -18.37
CA ASN A 1044 -8.93 -10.89 -18.22
C ASN A 1044 -8.26 -12.21 -17.86
N GLU A 1045 -7.09 -12.51 -18.43
CA GLU A 1045 -6.30 -13.71 -18.15
C GLU A 1045 -5.76 -13.74 -16.71
N VAL A 1046 -5.33 -12.58 -16.20
CA VAL A 1046 -4.95 -12.40 -14.79
C VAL A 1046 -6.17 -12.52 -13.87
N GLN A 1047 -7.31 -11.91 -14.20
CA GLN A 1047 -8.51 -11.94 -13.36
C GLN A 1047 -9.18 -13.34 -13.33
N GLY A 1048 -9.28 -14.01 -14.48
CA GLY A 1048 -9.77 -15.39 -14.59
C GLY A 1048 -8.76 -16.45 -14.14
N ARG A 1049 -7.48 -16.05 -14.03
CA ARG A 1049 -6.32 -16.92 -13.79
C ARG A 1049 -6.31 -18.09 -14.79
N MET A 1050 -6.35 -17.78 -16.07
CA MET A 1050 -6.35 -18.74 -17.18
C MET A 1050 -5.95 -18.03 -18.46
N TRP A 1051 -5.31 -18.74 -19.39
CA TRP A 1051 -5.01 -18.21 -20.72
C TRP A 1051 -6.27 -18.20 -21.60
N SER A 1052 -6.34 -17.24 -22.53
CA SER A 1052 -7.40 -17.06 -23.53
C SER A 1052 -7.56 -18.27 -24.46
N THR A 1053 -6.53 -19.09 -24.63
CA THR A 1053 -6.56 -20.37 -25.35
C THR A 1053 -7.28 -21.49 -24.59
N MET A 1054 -7.64 -21.31 -23.32
CA MET A 1054 -8.40 -22.27 -22.54
C MET A 1054 -9.90 -22.01 -22.65
N THR A 1055 -10.71 -23.08 -22.70
CA THR A 1055 -12.18 -22.98 -22.82
C THR A 1055 -12.80 -22.01 -21.80
N PRO A 1056 -13.63 -21.03 -22.26
CA PRO A 1056 -14.31 -20.06 -21.39
C PRO A 1056 -15.17 -20.70 -20.30
N LEU A 1057 -15.59 -21.95 -20.46
CA LEU A 1057 -16.36 -22.70 -19.46
C LEU A 1057 -15.68 -22.74 -18.08
N ARG A 1058 -14.34 -22.62 -18.04
CA ARG A 1058 -13.54 -22.55 -16.79
C ARG A 1058 -13.81 -21.31 -15.93
N GLN A 1059 -14.50 -20.31 -16.45
CA GLN A 1059 -14.93 -19.13 -15.68
C GLN A 1059 -16.12 -19.45 -14.77
N PHE A 1060 -16.98 -20.40 -15.16
CA PHE A 1060 -18.12 -20.85 -14.34
C PHE A 1060 -17.63 -21.78 -13.22
N LYS A 1061 -17.65 -21.27 -11.99
CA LYS A 1061 -17.32 -22.06 -10.79
C LYS A 1061 -18.48 -23.03 -10.53
N VAL A 1062 -18.27 -24.32 -10.84
CA VAL A 1062 -19.27 -25.42 -10.80
C VAL A 1062 -20.16 -25.42 -9.54
N ARG A 1063 -19.67 -24.93 -8.40
CA ARG A 1063 -20.43 -24.78 -7.15
C ARG A 1063 -21.70 -23.91 -7.26
N LEU A 1064 -21.80 -23.02 -8.25
CA LEU A 1064 -23.03 -22.29 -8.57
C LEU A 1064 -24.00 -23.12 -9.42
N VAL A 1065 -23.48 -23.91 -10.37
CA VAL A 1065 -24.29 -24.75 -11.28
C VAL A 1065 -24.89 -25.92 -10.51
N LEU A 1066 -24.11 -26.60 -9.68
CA LEU A 1066 -24.61 -27.68 -8.82
C LEU A 1066 -25.63 -27.18 -7.79
N LYS A 1067 -25.48 -25.96 -7.25
CA LYS A 1067 -26.51 -25.43 -6.35
C LYS A 1067 -27.79 -25.13 -7.11
N GLY A 1068 -27.71 -24.42 -8.25
CA GLY A 1068 -28.88 -24.16 -9.09
C GLY A 1068 -29.58 -25.43 -9.60
N LEU A 1069 -28.87 -26.55 -9.78
CA LEU A 1069 -29.44 -27.86 -10.10
C LEU A 1069 -30.11 -28.53 -8.89
N LEU A 1070 -29.53 -28.45 -7.69
CA LEU A 1070 -30.14 -28.95 -6.45
C LEU A 1070 -31.38 -28.14 -6.07
N ASP A 1071 -31.31 -26.81 -6.16
CA ASP A 1071 -32.44 -25.90 -5.98
C ASP A 1071 -33.57 -26.27 -7.01
N PHE A 1072 -33.23 -26.67 -8.25
CA PHE A 1072 -34.18 -27.20 -9.25
C PHE A 1072 -34.76 -28.58 -8.89
N GLN A 1073 -34.00 -29.40 -8.17
CA GLN A 1073 -34.37 -30.76 -7.76
C GLN A 1073 -35.34 -30.74 -6.57
N GLU A 1074 -35.17 -29.79 -5.63
CA GLU A 1074 -36.16 -29.47 -4.59
C GLU A 1074 -37.46 -28.90 -5.19
N ILE A 1075 -37.37 -28.01 -6.18
CA ILE A 1075 -38.54 -27.52 -6.93
C ILE A 1075 -39.28 -28.70 -7.57
N LEU A 1076 -38.58 -29.65 -8.21
CA LEU A 1076 -39.18 -30.86 -8.78
C LEU A 1076 -39.87 -31.77 -7.75
N GLN A 1077 -39.46 -31.76 -6.48
CA GLN A 1077 -40.13 -32.49 -5.39
C GLN A 1077 -41.38 -31.76 -4.86
N SER A 1078 -41.46 -30.43 -5.01
CA SER A 1078 -42.61 -29.62 -4.60
C SER A 1078 -43.82 -29.68 -5.56
N VAL A 1079 -43.66 -30.29 -6.74
CA VAL A 1079 -44.67 -30.30 -7.81
C VAL A 1079 -45.64 -31.47 -7.63
N PRO A 1080 -46.98 -31.25 -7.67
CA PRO A 1080 -47.97 -32.32 -7.55
C PRO A 1080 -47.79 -33.44 -8.58
N ALA A 1081 -48.02 -34.68 -8.16
CA ALA A 1081 -47.71 -35.89 -8.94
C ALA A 1081 -48.31 -35.91 -10.36
N LEU A 1082 -49.49 -35.29 -10.56
CA LEU A 1082 -50.12 -35.11 -11.88
C LEU A 1082 -49.26 -34.32 -12.87
N VAL A 1083 -48.65 -33.23 -12.43
CA VAL A 1083 -47.75 -32.42 -13.27
C VAL A 1083 -46.41 -33.14 -13.46
N LEU A 1084 -45.93 -33.88 -12.45
CA LEU A 1084 -44.73 -34.72 -12.59
C LEU A 1084 -44.95 -35.87 -13.60
N PHE A 1085 -46.16 -36.42 -13.67
CA PHE A 1085 -46.56 -37.42 -14.66
C PHE A 1085 -46.61 -36.80 -16.07
N ALA A 1086 -47.24 -35.63 -16.23
CA ALA A 1086 -47.25 -34.89 -17.50
C ALA A 1086 -45.83 -34.53 -17.99
N PHE A 1087 -44.93 -34.12 -17.08
CA PHE A 1087 -43.55 -33.78 -17.43
C PHE A 1087 -42.72 -35.03 -17.81
N LYS A 1088 -42.95 -36.17 -17.13
CA LYS A 1088 -42.38 -37.47 -17.54
C LYS A 1088 -42.92 -37.92 -18.90
N PHE A 1089 -44.22 -37.73 -19.18
CA PHE A 1089 -44.82 -38.05 -20.47
C PHE A 1089 -44.26 -37.16 -21.59
N LEU A 1090 -44.04 -35.87 -21.33
CA LEU A 1090 -43.40 -34.94 -22.26
C LEU A 1090 -41.93 -35.30 -22.53
N LEU A 1091 -41.16 -35.66 -21.49
CA LEU A 1091 -39.79 -36.15 -21.64
C LEU A 1091 -39.72 -37.47 -22.40
N PHE A 1092 -40.67 -38.38 -22.18
CA PHE A 1092 -40.80 -39.64 -22.91
C PHE A 1092 -41.15 -39.40 -24.40
N ALA A 1093 -42.07 -38.48 -24.68
CA ALA A 1093 -42.41 -38.06 -26.04
C ALA A 1093 -41.21 -37.39 -26.75
N ILE A 1094 -40.46 -36.53 -26.06
CA ILE A 1094 -39.22 -35.93 -26.59
C ILE A 1094 -38.16 -37.00 -26.86
N HIS A 1095 -38.03 -38.02 -26.00
CA HIS A 1095 -37.15 -39.16 -26.25
C HIS A 1095 -37.59 -40.00 -27.45
N LEU A 1096 -38.90 -40.25 -27.61
CA LEU A 1096 -39.48 -40.93 -28.78
C LEU A 1096 -39.22 -40.15 -30.08
N VAL A 1097 -39.45 -38.83 -30.08
CA VAL A 1097 -39.16 -37.96 -31.23
C VAL A 1097 -37.66 -37.92 -31.53
N HIS A 1098 -36.79 -37.87 -30.52
CA HIS A 1098 -35.34 -37.92 -30.72
C HIS A 1098 -34.83 -39.30 -31.20
N PHE A 1099 -35.51 -40.39 -30.82
CA PHE A 1099 -35.22 -41.74 -31.32
C PHE A 1099 -35.68 -41.89 -32.78
N ALA A 1100 -36.90 -41.46 -33.12
CA ALA A 1100 -37.42 -41.45 -34.48
C ALA A 1100 -36.57 -40.58 -35.43
N LEU A 1101 -36.15 -39.39 -34.98
CA LEU A 1101 -35.21 -38.54 -35.74
C LEU A 1101 -33.85 -39.23 -35.96
N LYS A 1102 -33.35 -40.01 -35.00
CA LYS A 1102 -32.14 -40.82 -35.16
C LYS A 1102 -32.32 -41.98 -36.13
N SER A 1103 -33.50 -42.60 -36.19
CA SER A 1103 -33.82 -43.63 -37.18
C SER A 1103 -33.84 -43.05 -38.60
N VAL A 1104 -34.49 -41.89 -38.80
CA VAL A 1104 -34.55 -41.22 -40.11
C VAL A 1104 -33.16 -40.72 -40.57
N LEU A 1105 -32.34 -40.20 -39.64
CA LEU A 1105 -30.95 -39.80 -39.91
C LEU A 1105 -29.95 -40.97 -40.07
N PHE A 1106 -30.41 -42.21 -40.06
CA PHE A 1106 -29.61 -43.41 -40.35
C PHE A 1106 -30.06 -44.14 -41.64
N SER A 1107 -30.90 -43.49 -42.45
CA SER A 1107 -31.36 -44.00 -43.76
C SER A 1107 -31.35 -42.93 -44.85
N PHE A 1108 -30.41 -41.98 -44.74
CA PHE A 1108 -30.02 -40.95 -45.70
C PHE A 1108 -28.50 -40.80 -45.69
#